data_AF-A0A1F7SMA9-F1
#
_entry.id   AF-A0A1F7SMA9-F1
#
_cell.length_a   1.000
_cell.length_b   1.000
_cell.length_c   1.000
_cell.angle_alpha   90.00
_cell.angle_beta   90.00
_cell.angle_gamma   90.00
#
_symmetry.space_group_name_H-M   'P 1'
#
loop_
_entity.id
_entity.type
_entity.pdbx_description
1 polymer ?
#
loop_
_entity_poly.entity_id
_entity_poly.type
_entity_poly.pdbx_seq_one_letter_code
_entity_poly.pdbx_strand_id
1 'polypeptide(L)'
;MNLERKERKYIFLIGIISLFLFLRLSLLFTNIDEIFAYEERTNGCITKDIVSGKVKMPLYDYQAYPHSGGTLVSGILTAPFFFLFGPSLISLKLLSLLFSLGTLILWYKFLDEYFSRSIALLFSVFFILAPPFYSKVSLIAWGNHCESNFFTIIAIILFFKIIYADKKSNPVKNSYFLLFGLLSGFSIYFSYISLITIITLFALWFIWDKGFFLKKSFFIYLAGSFAGFSPWIGYNLYQRDVNGFKLFSDEFLAKVDYKYNISYLTKKFYQIFLKDVPLSFGFGIGWDSIDIISYLYYFVFIFSFLVFLFVYLMPLNKKLRNKSHPVGNNLKPSEESLKKLLPVTYIIIFLSIFTFSGFYNPKIVELEWFDVSKYRYYAPLYPFIFLTITLGLKTIWSEFNNTVLKILSVLTFVFLIAAGLYSNLRLIRFDEIGKGFILKGYHYDELLPRYIKNRGDKFERINHLIGRMDKEYIPEYYELIGIDFGKIFRGNISEGVKAIDRAKPEYRKYLYSGIGRASVMLFKDDLSRCSEFIEKIPEPYRAFCYQGLAYEALMQFHRYSSLDNGLSSEWDISVVLALINMVDDRYKPACYFGLGRGLMAFEFYYAESRMYLSSDLVMKSGKAIKEIEDKYKGFCFQGIGIEYGRKVWGYFFVQSYFQPEQGYGLENKFYSEALENEISRIIKGEKTLNEDDKRYYYKGVKMAVEENFTDGKVVNFILNRIKERKVL
;
A
#
# COMPACT_ATOMS: atom_id res chain seq x y z
N MET A 1 35.16 33.97 1.34
CA MET A 1 35.16 32.84 0.39
C MET A 1 34.76 31.47 0.96
N ASN A 2 35.51 30.82 1.87
CA ASN A 2 35.14 29.45 2.34
C ASN A 2 33.89 29.43 3.25
N LEU A 3 33.68 30.46 4.07
CA LEU A 3 32.47 30.63 4.89
C LEU A 3 31.24 30.87 4.01
N GLU A 4 31.30 31.84 3.09
CA GLU A 4 30.21 32.12 2.15
C GLU A 4 29.79 30.90 1.30
N ARG A 5 30.74 30.06 0.90
CA ARG A 5 30.45 28.82 0.14
C ARG A 5 29.71 27.78 0.98
N LYS A 6 30.03 27.69 2.28
CA LYS A 6 29.33 26.83 3.25
C LYS A 6 27.93 27.37 3.52
N GLU A 7 27.79 28.67 3.80
CA GLU A 7 26.49 29.31 4.03
C GLU A 7 25.53 29.13 2.85
N ARG A 8 25.99 29.38 1.62
CA ARG A 8 25.21 29.13 0.41
C ARG A 8 24.73 27.69 0.29
N LYS A 9 25.53 26.70 0.74
CA LYS A 9 25.14 25.27 0.73
C LYS A 9 23.91 25.04 1.61
N TYR A 10 23.89 25.59 2.81
CA TYR A 10 22.78 25.42 3.74
C TYR A 10 21.53 26.14 3.25
N ILE A 11 21.68 27.35 2.69
CA ILE A 11 20.56 28.11 2.11
C ILE A 11 19.86 27.30 1.01
N PHE A 12 20.61 26.73 0.06
CA PHE A 12 20.00 25.91 -0.99
C PHE A 12 19.31 24.66 -0.45
N LEU A 13 19.91 23.97 0.52
CA LEU A 13 19.31 22.79 1.12
C LEU A 13 18.02 23.14 1.88
N ILE A 14 18.01 24.24 2.64
CA ILE A 14 16.80 24.72 3.34
C ILE A 14 15.70 25.08 2.35
N GLY A 15 16.04 25.75 1.23
CA GLY A 15 15.08 26.06 0.17
C GLY A 15 14.47 24.80 -0.46
N ILE A 16 15.28 23.79 -0.76
CA ILE A 16 14.83 22.48 -1.26
C ILE A 16 13.89 21.81 -0.25
N ILE A 17 14.29 21.75 1.02
CA ILE A 17 13.49 21.14 2.09
C ILE A 17 12.14 21.86 2.22
N SER A 18 12.16 23.19 2.21
CA SER A 18 10.95 24.01 2.36
C SER A 18 9.98 23.80 1.19
N LEU A 19 10.49 23.80 -0.04
CA LEU A 19 9.67 23.56 -1.23
C LEU A 19 9.09 22.14 -1.26
N PHE A 20 9.89 21.13 -0.89
CA PHE A 20 9.44 19.74 -0.77
C PHE A 20 8.32 19.62 0.26
N LEU A 21 8.53 20.15 1.47
CA LEU A 21 7.57 20.11 2.56
C LEU A 21 6.29 20.86 2.18
N PHE A 22 6.40 22.05 1.57
CA PHE A 22 5.25 22.81 1.13
C PHE A 22 4.35 21.99 0.19
N LEU A 23 4.90 21.40 -0.86
CA LEU A 23 4.11 20.62 -1.82
C LEU A 23 3.56 19.32 -1.20
N ARG A 24 4.37 18.60 -0.43
CA ARG A 24 3.95 17.31 0.15
C ARG A 24 2.97 17.47 1.31
N LEU A 25 3.14 18.47 2.16
CA LEU A 25 2.17 18.80 3.21
C LEU A 25 0.87 19.33 2.60
N SER A 26 0.94 20.15 1.54
CA SER A 26 -0.28 20.59 0.84
C SER A 26 -1.07 19.40 0.32
N LEU A 27 -0.42 18.44 -0.34
CA LEU A 27 -1.08 17.20 -0.76
C LEU A 27 -1.64 16.42 0.42
N LEU A 28 -0.83 16.20 1.47
CA LEU A 28 -1.22 15.44 2.65
C LEU A 28 -2.45 16.00 3.38
N PHE A 29 -2.53 17.33 3.51
CA PHE A 29 -3.60 17.98 4.27
C PHE A 29 -4.84 18.31 3.45
N THR A 30 -4.74 18.36 2.12
CA THR A 30 -5.86 18.75 1.25
C THR A 30 -6.45 17.58 0.50
N ASN A 31 -5.71 16.51 0.20
CA ASN A 31 -6.25 15.43 -0.63
C ASN A 31 -5.74 14.06 -0.16
N ILE A 32 -6.20 13.67 1.03
CA ILE A 32 -5.79 12.44 1.68
C ILE A 32 -6.25 11.19 0.89
N ASP A 33 -7.38 11.26 0.20
CA ASP A 33 -7.96 10.15 -0.57
C ASP A 33 -7.05 9.72 -1.74
N GLU A 34 -6.47 10.69 -2.46
CA GLU A 34 -5.54 10.41 -3.58
C GLU A 34 -4.25 9.70 -3.15
N ILE A 35 -3.93 9.75 -1.87
CA ILE A 35 -2.74 9.12 -1.29
C ILE A 35 -3.10 8.07 -0.25
N PHE A 36 -4.35 7.62 -0.19
CA PHE A 36 -4.78 6.58 0.73
C PHE A 36 -4.47 5.20 0.15
N ALA A 37 -3.89 4.33 0.96
CA ALA A 37 -3.89 2.89 0.70
C ALA A 37 -4.50 2.17 1.90
N TYR A 38 -5.28 1.13 1.67
CA TYR A 38 -5.88 0.41 2.80
C TYR A 38 -4.80 -0.36 3.61
N GLU A 39 -3.79 -0.92 2.93
CA GLU A 39 -2.71 -1.75 3.50
C GLU A 39 -1.83 -0.99 4.52
N GLU A 40 -1.65 0.33 4.37
CA GLU A 40 -0.78 1.11 5.28
C GLU A 40 -1.34 1.16 6.70
N ARG A 41 -2.67 1.12 6.88
CA ARG A 41 -3.29 1.15 8.22
C ARG A 41 -2.92 -0.07 9.05
N THR A 42 -2.57 -1.19 8.44
CA THR A 42 -2.06 -2.35 9.15
C THR A 42 -0.83 -1.99 10.00
N ASN A 43 0.02 -1.07 9.52
CA ASN A 43 1.21 -0.62 10.21
C ASN A 43 0.89 0.22 11.46
N GLY A 44 -0.23 0.92 11.47
CA GLY A 44 -0.68 1.71 12.62
C GLY A 44 -1.12 0.89 13.83
N CYS A 45 -1.40 -0.41 13.67
CA CYS A 45 -1.91 -1.26 14.75
C CYS A 45 -0.93 -1.40 15.92
N ILE A 46 0.33 -1.75 15.62
CA ILE A 46 1.36 -1.81 16.66
C ILE A 46 1.59 -0.44 17.29
N THR A 47 1.51 0.62 16.49
CA THR A 47 1.66 2.01 16.93
C THR A 47 0.62 2.36 17.99
N LYS A 48 -0.65 2.11 17.69
CA LYS A 48 -1.77 2.33 18.60
C LYS A 48 -1.57 1.56 19.91
N ASP A 49 -1.20 0.31 19.81
CA ASP A 49 -1.06 -0.56 20.97
C ASP A 49 0.14 -0.17 21.85
N ILE A 50 1.24 0.30 21.25
CA ILE A 50 2.37 0.89 21.98
C ILE A 50 1.94 2.17 22.71
N VAL A 51 1.32 3.11 21.99
CA VAL A 51 0.93 4.43 22.55
C VAL A 51 -0.13 4.29 23.64
N SER A 52 -1.03 3.31 23.52
CA SER A 52 -2.04 3.01 24.55
C SER A 52 -1.52 2.17 25.72
N GLY A 53 -0.27 1.70 25.67
CA GLY A 53 0.33 0.81 26.68
C GLY A 53 -0.28 -0.59 26.72
N LYS A 54 -0.99 -1.01 25.67
CA LYS A 54 -1.74 -2.26 25.60
C LYS A 54 -1.37 -3.07 24.35
N VAL A 55 -0.15 -3.62 24.33
CA VAL A 55 0.27 -4.56 23.27
C VAL A 55 -0.61 -5.81 23.29
N LYS A 56 -1.44 -5.96 22.25
CA LYS A 56 -2.49 -7.00 22.16
C LYS A 56 -1.94 -8.33 21.65
N MET A 57 -0.99 -8.27 20.72
CA MET A 57 -0.42 -9.42 20.02
C MET A 57 1.09 -9.50 20.26
N PRO A 58 1.74 -10.65 20.06
CA PRO A 58 3.19 -10.70 20.03
C PRO A 58 3.78 -9.88 18.87
N LEU A 59 4.99 -9.36 19.05
CA LEU A 59 5.59 -8.36 18.15
C LEU A 59 5.59 -8.77 16.66
N TYR A 60 6.03 -10.00 16.35
CA TYR A 60 6.10 -10.49 14.97
C TYR A 60 4.74 -10.76 14.32
N ASP A 61 3.66 -10.82 15.10
CA ASP A 61 2.31 -10.98 14.56
C ASP A 61 1.72 -9.65 14.06
N TYR A 62 2.37 -8.51 14.33
CA TYR A 62 2.06 -7.22 13.71
C TYR A 62 2.72 -7.01 12.34
N GLN A 63 3.63 -7.89 11.93
CA GLN A 63 4.25 -7.78 10.60
C GLN A 63 3.25 -8.22 9.53
N ALA A 64 2.79 -7.32 8.66
CA ALA A 64 1.65 -7.54 7.75
C ALA A 64 1.84 -8.67 6.73
N TYR A 65 3.09 -8.87 6.25
CA TYR A 65 3.46 -9.97 5.36
C TYR A 65 4.79 -10.63 5.78
N PRO A 66 5.01 -11.95 5.54
CA PRO A 66 6.26 -12.63 5.89
C PRO A 66 7.53 -12.02 5.29
N HIS A 67 7.40 -11.38 4.13
CA HIS A 67 8.50 -10.77 3.36
C HIS A 67 8.59 -9.24 3.52
N SER A 68 7.75 -8.63 4.38
CA SER A 68 7.64 -7.18 4.52
C SER A 68 7.92 -6.76 5.97
N GLY A 69 9.15 -6.97 6.44
CA GLY A 69 9.56 -6.59 7.81
C GLY A 69 9.41 -5.10 8.10
N GLY A 70 9.45 -4.27 7.05
CA GLY A 70 9.31 -2.83 7.17
C GLY A 70 7.92 -2.37 7.60
N THR A 71 6.88 -3.20 7.47
CA THR A 71 5.53 -2.94 8.03
C THR A 71 5.59 -2.79 9.55
N LEU A 72 6.25 -3.73 10.23
CA LEU A 72 6.48 -3.72 11.67
C LEU A 72 7.39 -2.56 12.08
N VAL A 73 8.52 -2.37 11.39
CA VAL A 73 9.46 -1.28 11.68
C VAL A 73 8.78 0.08 11.54
N SER A 74 8.01 0.27 10.46
CA SER A 74 7.32 1.54 10.20
C SER A 74 6.23 1.79 11.23
N GLY A 75 5.47 0.77 11.64
CA GLY A 75 4.54 0.90 12.75
C GLY A 75 5.23 1.38 14.04
N ILE A 76 6.33 0.74 14.46
CA ILE A 76 7.06 1.16 15.66
C ILE A 76 7.55 2.61 15.54
N LEU A 77 8.12 2.99 14.39
CA LEU A 77 8.63 4.35 14.14
C LEU A 77 7.53 5.41 14.05
N THR A 78 6.27 5.01 13.85
CA THR A 78 5.13 5.92 13.82
C THR A 78 4.69 6.35 15.23
N ALA A 79 5.13 5.65 16.29
CA ALA A 79 4.66 5.88 17.66
C ALA A 79 4.78 7.33 18.14
N PRO A 80 5.88 8.07 17.87
CA PRO A 80 5.96 9.48 18.24
C PRO A 80 4.88 10.35 17.59
N PHE A 81 4.50 10.08 16.34
CA PHE A 81 3.46 10.83 15.65
C PHE A 81 2.07 10.51 16.18
N PHE A 82 1.79 9.24 16.48
CA PHE A 82 0.52 8.86 17.13
C PHE A 82 0.39 9.45 18.54
N PHE A 83 1.50 9.54 19.28
CA PHE A 83 1.53 10.17 20.59
C PHE A 83 1.25 11.67 20.50
N LEU A 84 1.83 12.37 19.52
CA LEU A 84 1.69 13.83 19.37
C LEU A 84 0.37 14.27 18.72
N PHE A 85 -0.10 13.53 17.71
CA PHE A 85 -1.21 13.93 16.84
C PHE A 85 -2.39 12.93 16.85
N GLY A 86 -2.39 12.00 17.81
CA GLY A 86 -3.41 10.94 17.91
C GLY A 86 -3.28 9.86 16.83
N PRO A 87 -4.06 8.76 16.92
CA PRO A 87 -3.95 7.60 16.04
C PRO A 87 -4.66 7.80 14.69
N SER A 88 -4.33 8.89 14.00
CA SER A 88 -4.90 9.28 12.71
C SER A 88 -4.05 8.82 11.52
N LEU A 89 -4.64 8.84 10.33
CA LEU A 89 -3.98 8.52 9.08
C LEU A 89 -2.89 9.54 8.76
N ILE A 90 -3.09 10.82 9.08
CA ILE A 90 -2.03 11.84 8.95
C ILE A 90 -0.82 11.47 9.80
N SER A 91 -1.02 11.08 11.05
CA SER A 91 0.08 10.67 11.93
C SER A 91 0.90 9.53 11.34
N LEU A 92 0.24 8.57 10.69
CA LEU A 92 0.90 7.49 9.97
C LEU A 92 1.72 8.00 8.77
N LYS A 93 1.14 8.89 7.97
CA LYS A 93 1.78 9.44 6.77
C LYS A 93 2.95 10.37 7.05
N LEU A 94 3.01 10.99 8.23
CA LEU A 94 4.17 11.77 8.66
C LEU A 94 5.45 10.93 8.68
N LEU A 95 5.36 9.62 8.94
CA LEU A 95 6.50 8.73 8.82
C LEU A 95 6.97 8.58 7.36
N SER A 96 6.06 8.34 6.41
CA SER A 96 6.42 8.27 4.98
C SER A 96 7.00 9.58 4.47
N LEU A 97 6.43 10.71 4.90
CA LEU A 97 6.99 12.03 4.63
C LEU A 97 8.43 12.14 5.16
N LEU A 98 8.70 11.65 6.37
CA LEU A 98 10.04 11.64 6.95
C LEU A 98 11.01 10.76 6.14
N PHE A 99 10.61 9.57 5.71
CA PHE A 99 11.42 8.71 4.85
C PHE A 99 11.71 9.36 3.49
N SER A 100 10.71 10.00 2.88
CA SER A 100 10.84 10.68 1.59
C SER A 100 11.72 11.94 1.69
N LEU A 101 11.54 12.74 2.75
CA LEU A 101 12.40 13.89 3.06
C LEU A 101 13.85 13.44 3.31
N GLY A 102 14.03 12.41 4.13
CA GLY A 102 15.34 11.83 4.41
C GLY A 102 16.03 11.35 3.13
N THR A 103 15.27 10.69 2.24
CA THR A 103 15.73 10.25 0.92
C THR A 103 16.22 11.44 0.08
N LEU A 104 15.42 12.51 -0.04
CA LEU A 104 15.79 13.72 -0.76
C LEU A 104 17.07 14.37 -0.19
N ILE A 105 17.15 14.54 1.12
CA ILE A 105 18.32 15.15 1.79
C ILE A 105 19.58 14.32 1.55
N LEU A 106 19.49 12.99 1.66
CA LEU A 106 20.62 12.09 1.46
C LEU A 106 21.07 12.08 0.00
N TRP A 107 20.14 12.06 -0.96
CA TRP A 107 20.47 12.20 -2.37
C TRP A 107 21.12 13.54 -2.69
N TYR A 108 20.59 14.66 -2.18
CA TYR A 108 21.20 15.97 -2.35
C TYR A 108 22.65 15.98 -1.82
N LYS A 109 22.87 15.47 -0.60
CA LYS A 109 24.21 15.40 0.01
C LYS A 109 25.16 14.53 -0.82
N PHE A 110 24.70 13.34 -1.22
CA PHE A 110 25.48 12.43 -2.06
C PHE A 110 25.87 13.08 -3.40
N LEU A 111 24.93 13.72 -4.09
CA LEU A 111 25.18 14.36 -5.38
C LEU A 111 26.04 15.63 -5.26
N ASP A 112 25.89 16.43 -4.20
CA ASP A 112 26.74 17.61 -3.96
C ASP A 112 28.18 17.20 -3.62
N GLU A 113 28.37 16.06 -2.93
CA GLU A 113 29.67 15.53 -2.52
C GLU A 113 30.41 14.83 -3.67
N TYR A 114 29.75 13.91 -4.38
CA TYR A 114 30.43 13.07 -5.36
C TYR A 114 30.28 13.55 -6.81
N PHE A 115 29.27 14.37 -7.13
CA PHE A 115 29.06 14.89 -8.48
C PHE A 115 29.30 16.40 -8.52
N SER A 116 28.25 17.20 -8.42
CA SER A 116 28.33 18.65 -8.34
C SER A 116 27.05 19.22 -7.73
N ARG A 117 27.16 20.43 -7.17
CA ARG A 117 25.99 21.17 -6.66
C ARG A 117 24.89 21.34 -7.70
N SER A 118 25.26 21.60 -8.96
CA SER A 118 24.27 21.77 -10.04
C SER A 118 23.47 20.48 -10.31
N ILE A 119 24.12 19.32 -10.23
CA ILE A 119 23.47 18.01 -10.37
C ILE A 119 22.55 17.76 -9.16
N ALA A 120 23.02 18.05 -7.94
CA ALA A 120 22.22 17.91 -6.73
C ALA A 120 20.95 18.79 -6.76
N LEU A 121 21.07 20.04 -7.21
CA LEU A 121 19.94 20.97 -7.35
C LEU A 121 18.95 20.47 -8.40
N LEU A 122 19.43 20.15 -9.61
CA LEU A 122 18.57 19.68 -10.70
C LEU A 122 17.84 18.38 -10.35
N PHE A 123 18.54 17.41 -9.75
CA PHE A 123 17.93 16.19 -9.21
C PHE A 123 16.84 16.50 -8.19
N SER A 124 17.12 17.39 -7.23
CA SER A 124 16.18 17.72 -6.16
C SER A 124 14.91 18.34 -6.70
N VAL A 125 15.01 19.17 -7.73
CA VAL A 125 13.86 19.76 -8.41
C VAL A 125 13.00 18.67 -9.07
N PHE A 126 13.59 17.70 -9.76
CA PHE A 126 12.83 16.57 -10.34
C PHE A 126 12.24 15.63 -9.28
N PHE A 127 12.90 15.48 -8.13
CA PHE A 127 12.37 14.70 -7.01
C PHE A 127 11.17 15.39 -6.36
N ILE A 128 11.23 16.72 -6.22
CA ILE A 128 10.14 17.54 -5.67
C ILE A 128 8.96 17.55 -6.64
N LEU A 129 9.22 17.92 -7.90
CA LEU A 129 8.25 18.00 -8.99
C LEU A 129 8.17 16.67 -9.74
N ALA A 130 8.20 15.58 -9.00
CA ALA A 130 8.14 14.24 -9.55
C ALA A 130 6.79 13.98 -10.27
N PRO A 131 6.75 12.99 -11.18
CA PRO A 131 5.50 12.52 -11.75
C PRO A 131 4.48 12.15 -10.67
N PRO A 132 3.16 12.32 -10.92
CA PRO A 132 2.13 12.17 -9.89
C PRO A 132 2.18 10.86 -9.13
N PHE A 133 2.45 9.76 -9.84
CA PHE A 133 2.57 8.46 -9.19
C PHE A 133 3.62 8.48 -8.08
N TYR A 134 4.83 8.98 -8.35
CA TYR A 134 5.89 9.03 -7.35
C TYR A 134 5.53 9.96 -6.19
N SER A 135 4.92 11.11 -6.48
CA SER A 135 4.43 12.04 -5.46
C SER A 135 3.45 11.35 -4.50
N LYS A 136 2.50 10.57 -5.03
CA LYS A 136 1.53 9.79 -4.24
C LYS A 136 2.20 8.70 -3.40
N VAL A 137 2.96 7.78 -4.02
CA VAL A 137 3.59 6.65 -3.28
C VAL A 137 4.61 7.10 -2.26
N SER A 138 5.21 8.29 -2.42
CA SER A 138 6.14 8.86 -1.44
C SER A 138 5.49 9.27 -0.12
N LEU A 139 4.14 9.29 -0.07
CA LEU A 139 3.34 9.62 1.11
C LEU A 139 2.50 8.44 1.62
N ILE A 140 2.63 7.25 1.03
CA ILE A 140 1.96 6.03 1.50
C ILE A 140 2.89 5.29 2.45
N ALA A 141 2.36 4.86 3.61
CA ALA A 141 3.13 4.18 4.65
C ALA A 141 3.01 2.67 4.54
N TRP A 142 3.40 2.08 3.42
CA TRP A 142 3.36 0.61 3.25
C TRP A 142 4.39 -0.11 4.11
N GLY A 143 5.47 0.58 4.51
CA GLY A 143 6.61 -0.04 5.16
C GLY A 143 7.39 -0.92 4.20
N ASN A 144 7.47 -0.55 2.93
CA ASN A 144 8.26 -1.26 1.91
C ASN A 144 8.60 -0.34 0.72
N HIS A 145 8.26 -0.72 -0.52
CA HIS A 145 8.48 -0.04 -1.79
C HIS A 145 9.18 1.34 -1.75
N CYS A 146 8.45 2.43 -1.48
CA CYS A 146 9.03 3.78 -1.58
C CYS A 146 9.97 4.08 -0.41
N GLU A 147 9.67 3.63 0.81
CA GLU A 147 10.54 3.80 1.98
C GLU A 147 11.89 3.10 1.79
N SER A 148 11.96 2.03 0.97
CA SER A 148 13.21 1.35 0.62
C SER A 148 14.22 2.26 -0.10
N ASN A 149 13.77 3.37 -0.69
CA ASN A 149 14.66 4.38 -1.30
C ASN A 149 15.60 5.02 -0.27
N PHE A 150 15.14 5.17 0.98
CA PHE A 150 15.95 5.70 2.06
C PHE A 150 17.15 4.79 2.36
N PHE A 151 16.90 3.49 2.51
CA PHE A 151 17.96 2.52 2.73
C PHE A 151 18.86 2.38 1.49
N THR A 152 18.29 2.49 0.29
CA THR A 152 19.05 2.47 -0.97
C THR A 152 20.09 3.57 -1.03
N ILE A 153 19.74 4.82 -0.71
CA ILE A 153 20.72 5.91 -0.76
C ILE A 153 21.75 5.83 0.37
N ILE A 154 21.39 5.34 1.57
CA ILE A 154 22.38 5.09 2.62
C ILE A 154 23.39 4.01 2.17
N ALA A 155 22.91 2.93 1.53
CA ALA A 155 23.74 1.85 1.01
C ALA A 155 24.72 2.37 -0.05
N ILE A 156 24.26 3.23 -0.96
CA ILE A 156 25.10 3.90 -1.96
C ILE A 156 26.15 4.80 -1.27
N ILE A 157 25.75 5.63 -0.30
CA ILE A 157 26.69 6.50 0.43
C ILE A 157 27.78 5.68 1.12
N LEU A 158 27.42 4.60 1.82
CA LEU A 158 28.38 3.72 2.48
C LEU A 158 29.31 3.04 1.47
N PHE A 159 28.78 2.56 0.35
CA PHE A 159 29.58 2.00 -0.74
C PHE A 159 30.62 3.00 -1.25
N PHE A 160 30.22 4.24 -1.56
CA PHE A 160 31.16 5.27 -1.99
C PHE A 160 32.15 5.64 -0.88
N LYS A 161 31.73 5.77 0.38
CA LYS A 161 32.69 5.99 1.48
C LYS A 161 33.74 4.88 1.59
N ILE A 162 33.38 3.62 1.34
CA ILE A 162 34.34 2.50 1.34
C ILE A 162 35.34 2.61 0.17
N ILE A 163 34.85 2.94 -1.02
CA ILE A 163 35.69 3.07 -2.23
C ILE A 163 36.70 4.20 -2.05
N TYR A 164 36.26 5.36 -1.55
CA TYR A 164 37.08 6.58 -1.42
C TYR A 164 37.85 6.67 -0.09
N ALA A 165 37.64 5.75 0.86
CA ALA A 165 38.40 5.74 2.11
C ALA A 165 39.89 5.44 1.88
N ASP A 166 40.75 6.32 2.40
CA ASP A 166 42.21 6.23 2.30
C ASP A 166 42.73 4.90 2.86
N LYS A 167 43.70 4.28 2.17
CA LYS A 167 44.29 2.98 2.51
C LYS A 167 44.94 2.97 3.89
N LYS A 168 45.39 4.13 4.39
CA LYS A 168 46.00 4.26 5.73
C LYS A 168 44.98 4.23 6.88
N SER A 169 43.68 4.39 6.59
CA SER A 169 42.59 4.48 7.58
C SER A 169 41.84 3.16 7.81
N ASN A 170 42.56 2.05 7.88
CA ASN A 170 42.01 0.69 7.98
C ASN A 170 40.87 0.46 9.01
N PRO A 171 40.93 0.97 10.26
CA PRO A 171 39.84 0.73 11.23
C PRO A 171 38.55 1.45 10.84
N VAL A 172 38.62 2.69 10.35
CA VAL A 172 37.46 3.45 9.87
C VAL A 172 36.85 2.80 8.63
N LYS A 173 37.71 2.26 7.75
CA LYS A 173 37.24 1.54 6.56
C LYS A 173 36.46 0.27 6.93
N ASN A 174 36.95 -0.50 7.91
CA ASN A 174 36.27 -1.71 8.38
C ASN A 174 34.92 -1.42 9.04
N SER A 175 34.76 -0.29 9.75
CA SER A 175 33.46 0.08 10.31
C SER A 175 32.45 0.40 9.21
N TYR A 176 32.85 1.03 8.10
CA TYR A 176 31.96 1.20 6.96
C TYR A 176 31.53 -0.12 6.32
N PHE A 177 32.44 -1.11 6.23
CA PHE A 177 32.07 -2.45 5.77
C PHE A 177 31.04 -3.11 6.70
N LEU A 178 31.24 -3.01 8.01
CA LEU A 178 30.32 -3.56 9.01
C LEU A 178 28.95 -2.88 8.92
N LEU A 179 28.91 -1.54 8.87
CA LEU A 179 27.68 -0.76 8.74
C LEU A 179 26.97 -1.04 7.41
N PHE A 180 27.72 -1.20 6.31
CA PHE A 180 27.16 -1.58 5.03
C PHE A 180 26.53 -2.96 5.10
N GLY A 181 27.19 -3.92 5.77
CA GLY A 181 26.63 -5.24 6.05
C GLY A 181 25.33 -5.14 6.86
N LEU A 182 25.37 -4.50 8.02
CA LEU A 182 24.20 -4.32 8.90
C LEU A 182 23.02 -3.73 8.15
N LEU A 183 23.26 -2.68 7.36
CA LEU A 183 22.26 -2.04 6.53
C LEU A 183 21.75 -2.97 5.42
N SER A 184 22.62 -3.70 4.73
CA SER A 184 22.21 -4.66 3.69
C SER A 184 21.29 -5.72 4.26
N GLY A 185 21.70 -6.38 5.37
CA GLY A 185 20.86 -7.39 6.02
C GLY A 185 19.53 -6.82 6.51
N PHE A 186 19.57 -5.67 7.19
CA PHE A 186 18.36 -5.04 7.71
C PHE A 186 17.43 -4.54 6.60
N SER A 187 17.97 -3.93 5.54
CA SER A 187 17.17 -3.44 4.42
C SER A 187 16.52 -4.56 3.63
N ILE A 188 17.14 -5.74 3.54
CA ILE A 188 16.51 -6.94 2.97
C ILE A 188 15.37 -7.42 3.88
N TYR A 189 15.58 -7.50 5.21
CA TYR A 189 14.48 -7.79 6.14
C TYR A 189 13.33 -6.77 5.99
N PHE A 190 13.66 -5.48 5.92
CA PHE A 190 12.70 -4.39 5.77
C PHE A 190 11.88 -4.56 4.49
N SER A 191 12.55 -4.75 3.35
CA SER A 191 11.91 -5.00 2.06
C SER A 191 12.84 -5.74 1.11
N TYR A 192 12.36 -6.83 0.51
CA TYR A 192 13.15 -7.62 -0.44
C TYR A 192 13.58 -6.85 -1.69
N ILE A 193 12.88 -5.75 -2.03
CA ILE A 193 13.27 -4.91 -3.17
C ILE A 193 14.65 -4.27 -2.99
N SER A 194 15.13 -4.16 -1.75
CA SER A 194 16.50 -3.72 -1.42
C SER A 194 17.57 -4.63 -2.04
N LEU A 195 17.25 -5.89 -2.36
CA LEU A 195 18.16 -6.80 -3.07
C LEU A 195 18.62 -6.22 -4.41
N ILE A 196 17.79 -5.46 -5.11
CA ILE A 196 18.16 -4.82 -6.38
C ILE A 196 19.34 -3.88 -6.16
N THR A 197 19.29 -3.06 -5.11
CA THR A 197 20.38 -2.16 -4.73
C THR A 197 21.64 -2.94 -4.37
N ILE A 198 21.51 -3.98 -3.54
CA ILE A 198 22.67 -4.77 -3.09
C ILE A 198 23.35 -5.49 -4.26
N ILE A 199 22.57 -6.12 -5.15
CA ILE A 199 23.08 -6.75 -6.39
C ILE A 199 23.76 -5.72 -7.29
N THR A 200 23.17 -4.53 -7.43
CA THR A 200 23.76 -3.42 -8.20
C THR A 200 25.12 -3.01 -7.66
N LEU A 201 25.21 -2.78 -6.35
CA LEU A 201 26.45 -2.37 -5.70
C LEU A 201 27.51 -3.48 -5.80
N PHE A 202 27.14 -4.75 -5.68
CA PHE A 202 28.07 -5.86 -5.89
C PHE A 202 28.51 -6.01 -7.34
N ALA A 203 27.64 -5.79 -8.32
CA ALA A 203 28.02 -5.79 -9.73
C ALA A 203 29.05 -4.69 -10.01
N LEU A 204 28.83 -3.48 -9.51
CA LEU A 204 29.79 -2.38 -9.60
C LEU A 204 31.10 -2.70 -8.87
N TRP A 205 31.01 -3.32 -7.69
CA TRP A 205 32.19 -3.75 -6.94
C TRP A 205 32.99 -4.79 -7.71
N PHE A 206 32.34 -5.79 -8.30
CA PHE A 206 33.00 -6.82 -9.08
C PHE A 206 33.70 -6.25 -10.32
N ILE A 207 33.07 -5.27 -10.98
CA ILE A 207 33.70 -4.52 -12.08
C ILE A 207 34.93 -3.75 -11.58
N TRP A 208 34.89 -3.19 -10.37
CA TRP A 208 35.98 -2.44 -9.76
C TRP A 208 37.15 -3.31 -9.26
N ASP A 209 36.83 -4.42 -8.60
CA ASP A 209 37.75 -5.23 -7.81
C ASP A 209 37.27 -6.68 -7.71
N LYS A 210 37.57 -7.48 -8.74
CA LYS A 210 37.16 -8.89 -8.84
C LYS A 210 37.56 -9.76 -7.66
N GLY A 211 38.69 -9.44 -7.01
CA GLY A 211 39.19 -10.17 -5.84
C GLY A 211 38.57 -9.76 -4.51
N PHE A 212 37.62 -8.81 -4.51
CA PHE A 212 37.00 -8.29 -3.29
C PHE A 212 36.40 -9.39 -2.39
N PHE A 213 35.71 -10.36 -3.00
CA PHE A 213 35.02 -11.44 -2.29
C PHE A 213 35.95 -12.36 -1.48
N LEU A 214 37.27 -12.31 -1.73
CA LEU A 214 38.27 -13.07 -0.99
C LEU A 214 38.94 -12.27 0.13
N LYS A 215 38.60 -10.98 0.29
CA LYS A 215 39.24 -10.09 1.26
C LYS A 215 38.58 -10.17 2.63
N LYS A 216 39.36 -9.97 3.69
CA LYS A 216 38.86 -9.84 5.08
C LYS A 216 37.67 -8.88 5.21
N SER A 217 37.70 -7.76 4.49
CA SER A 217 36.63 -6.76 4.51
C SER A 217 35.27 -7.30 4.02
N PHE A 218 35.27 -8.26 3.09
CA PHE A 218 34.03 -8.93 2.66
C PHE A 218 33.46 -9.79 3.79
N PHE A 219 34.29 -10.49 4.55
CA PHE A 219 33.84 -11.24 5.72
C PHE A 219 33.29 -10.34 6.84
N ILE A 220 33.87 -9.14 7.04
CA ILE A 220 33.32 -8.13 7.96
C ILE A 220 31.93 -7.67 7.50
N TYR A 221 31.78 -7.42 6.19
CA TYR A 221 30.48 -7.14 5.58
C TYR A 221 29.49 -8.29 5.79
N LEU A 222 29.90 -9.55 5.62
CA LEU A 222 29.03 -10.71 5.82
C LEU A 222 28.57 -10.80 7.27
N ALA A 223 29.47 -10.63 8.25
CA ALA A 223 29.13 -10.62 9.66
C ALA A 223 28.09 -9.53 9.97
N GLY A 224 28.29 -8.31 9.45
CA GLY A 224 27.30 -7.25 9.54
C GLY A 224 25.97 -7.63 8.88
N SER A 225 26.01 -8.25 7.71
CA SER A 225 24.80 -8.65 6.97
C SER A 225 23.99 -9.68 7.73
N PHE A 226 24.62 -10.70 8.31
CA PHE A 226 23.92 -11.68 9.14
C PHE A 226 23.32 -11.03 10.40
N ALA A 227 24.06 -10.14 11.05
CA ALA A 227 23.55 -9.40 12.20
C ALA A 227 22.35 -8.49 11.83
N GLY A 228 22.43 -7.79 10.71
CA GLY A 228 21.34 -6.94 10.21
C GLY A 228 20.11 -7.74 9.77
N PHE A 229 20.32 -8.94 9.22
CA PHE A 229 19.26 -9.85 8.78
C PHE A 229 18.65 -10.65 9.94
N SER A 230 19.19 -10.54 11.16
CA SER A 230 18.71 -11.29 12.32
C SER A 230 17.22 -11.11 12.65
N PRO A 231 16.55 -9.95 12.43
CA PRO A 231 15.11 -9.86 12.67
C PRO A 231 14.29 -10.78 11.78
N TRP A 232 14.75 -11.01 10.53
CA TRP A 232 14.13 -11.96 9.62
C TRP A 232 14.26 -13.40 10.13
N ILE A 233 15.44 -13.75 10.65
CA ILE A 233 15.71 -15.06 11.25
C ILE A 233 14.80 -15.27 12.46
N GLY A 234 14.72 -14.26 13.35
CA GLY A 234 13.84 -14.29 14.52
C GLY A 234 12.36 -14.46 14.15
N TYR A 235 11.89 -13.74 13.12
CA TYR A 235 10.53 -13.87 12.62
C TYR A 235 10.21 -15.30 12.14
N ASN A 236 11.08 -15.93 11.33
CA ASN A 236 10.83 -17.28 10.82
C ASN A 236 10.92 -18.35 11.94
N LEU A 237 11.87 -18.21 12.87
CA LEU A 237 11.95 -19.09 14.04
C LEU A 237 10.69 -18.98 14.91
N TYR A 238 10.17 -17.76 15.08
CA TYR A 238 8.96 -17.50 15.86
C TYR A 238 7.69 -18.09 15.24
N GLN A 239 7.54 -17.96 13.92
CA GLN A 239 6.38 -18.51 13.20
C GLN A 239 6.42 -20.03 13.05
N ARG A 240 7.56 -20.68 13.36
CA ARG A 240 7.79 -22.12 13.15
C ARG A 240 7.53 -22.57 11.72
N ASP A 241 7.68 -21.64 10.79
CA ASP A 241 7.48 -21.84 9.36
C ASP A 241 8.51 -20.97 8.63
N VAL A 242 9.03 -21.49 7.52
CA VAL A 242 9.95 -20.82 6.60
C VAL A 242 9.20 -19.96 5.56
N ASN A 243 8.01 -19.48 5.93
CA ASN A 243 7.15 -18.61 5.11
C ASN A 243 7.83 -17.34 4.60
N GLY A 244 8.93 -16.89 5.21
CA GLY A 244 9.75 -15.81 4.65
C GLY A 244 10.28 -16.14 3.25
N PHE A 245 10.49 -17.41 2.92
CA PHE A 245 10.88 -17.86 1.58
C PHE A 245 9.71 -18.01 0.60
N LYS A 246 8.47 -17.95 1.07
CA LYS A 246 7.29 -18.20 0.25
C LYS A 246 7.15 -17.24 -0.93
N LEU A 247 7.62 -16.00 -0.78
CA LEU A 247 7.67 -15.04 -1.91
C LEU A 247 8.60 -15.55 -3.03
N PHE A 248 9.77 -16.10 -2.65
CA PHE A 248 10.70 -16.68 -3.61
C PHE A 248 10.14 -17.96 -4.24
N SER A 249 9.48 -18.83 -3.46
CA SER A 249 8.89 -20.06 -4.01
C SER A 249 7.69 -19.77 -4.91
N ASP A 250 6.71 -18.98 -4.47
CA ASP A 250 5.41 -18.89 -5.13
C ASP A 250 5.38 -17.85 -6.25
N GLU A 251 6.12 -16.74 -6.08
CA GLU A 251 6.14 -15.65 -7.04
C GLU A 251 7.41 -15.61 -7.88
N PHE A 252 8.54 -16.07 -7.37
CA PHE A 252 9.81 -16.01 -8.11
C PHE A 252 10.17 -17.33 -8.82
N LEU A 253 9.90 -18.49 -8.23
CA LEU A 253 10.30 -19.80 -8.77
C LEU A 253 9.14 -20.60 -9.38
N ALA A 254 8.00 -20.71 -8.69
CA ALA A 254 6.83 -21.48 -9.14
C ALA A 254 6.11 -20.84 -10.34
N LYS A 255 6.21 -19.51 -10.45
CA LYS A 255 5.80 -18.76 -11.65
C LYS A 255 6.93 -18.53 -12.63
N VAL A 256 8.09 -19.17 -12.47
CA VAL A 256 9.08 -19.39 -13.53
C VAL A 256 9.01 -20.88 -13.91
N ASP A 257 7.79 -21.39 -14.10
CA ASP A 257 7.56 -22.69 -14.70
C ASP A 257 8.28 -22.78 -16.05
N TYR A 258 8.83 -23.95 -16.39
CA TYR A 258 9.63 -24.20 -17.61
C TYR A 258 8.89 -23.91 -18.94
N LYS A 259 7.62 -23.49 -18.87
CA LYS A 259 6.78 -23.03 -19.98
C LYS A 259 7.08 -21.61 -20.47
N TYR A 260 7.87 -20.80 -19.77
CA TYR A 260 8.25 -19.47 -20.29
C TYR A 260 9.35 -19.58 -21.34
N ASN A 261 8.94 -19.86 -22.57
CA ASN A 261 9.78 -19.69 -23.74
C ASN A 261 10.31 -18.23 -23.78
N ILE A 262 11.51 -18.02 -24.34
CA ILE A 262 12.13 -16.70 -24.59
C ILE A 262 11.12 -15.70 -25.16
N SER A 263 10.17 -16.15 -25.97
CA SER A 263 9.05 -15.34 -26.48
C SER A 263 8.24 -14.66 -25.37
N TYR A 264 7.88 -15.36 -24.29
CA TYR A 264 7.17 -14.77 -23.16
C TYR A 264 8.02 -13.74 -22.43
N LEU A 265 9.28 -14.06 -22.10
CA LEU A 265 10.17 -13.12 -21.41
C LEU A 265 10.40 -11.86 -22.24
N THR A 266 10.52 -12.02 -23.56
CA THR A 266 10.61 -10.92 -24.52
C THR A 266 9.33 -10.08 -24.52
N LYS A 267 8.15 -10.71 -24.59
CA LYS A 267 6.86 -10.02 -24.49
C LYS A 267 6.71 -9.26 -23.16
N LYS A 268 7.13 -9.87 -22.05
CA LYS A 268 7.10 -9.25 -20.73
C LYS A 268 8.07 -8.07 -20.65
N PHE A 269 9.29 -8.21 -21.16
CA PHE A 269 10.25 -7.11 -21.26
C PHE A 269 9.67 -5.94 -22.07
N TYR A 270 9.10 -6.21 -23.25
CA TYR A 270 8.45 -5.19 -24.06
C TYR A 270 7.27 -4.54 -23.35
N GLN A 271 6.45 -5.32 -22.64
CA GLN A 271 5.35 -4.78 -21.86
C GLN A 271 5.85 -3.86 -20.75
N ILE A 272 6.86 -4.29 -19.98
CA ILE A 272 7.45 -3.46 -18.91
C ILE A 272 8.02 -2.17 -19.52
N PHE A 273 8.84 -2.30 -20.56
CA PHE A 273 9.60 -1.19 -21.12
C PHE A 273 8.72 -0.21 -21.93
N LEU A 274 7.81 -0.70 -22.77
CA LEU A 274 7.02 0.14 -23.67
C LEU A 274 5.65 0.55 -23.10
N LYS A 275 5.16 -0.12 -22.07
CA LYS A 275 3.84 0.14 -21.48
C LYS A 275 3.92 0.46 -20.00
N ASP A 276 4.45 -0.45 -19.18
CA ASP A 276 4.31 -0.29 -17.73
C ASP A 276 5.16 0.84 -17.15
N VAL A 277 6.44 0.99 -17.54
CA VAL A 277 7.30 2.09 -17.08
C VAL A 277 6.77 3.46 -17.53
N PRO A 278 6.43 3.69 -18.81
CA PRO A 278 5.84 4.96 -19.24
C PRO A 278 4.56 5.25 -18.49
N LEU A 279 3.60 4.31 -18.49
CA LEU A 279 2.33 4.52 -17.82
C LEU A 279 2.53 4.78 -16.34
N SER A 280 3.51 4.15 -15.68
CA SER A 280 3.75 4.35 -14.25
C SER A 280 3.95 5.80 -13.82
N PHE A 281 4.26 6.74 -14.71
CA PHE A 281 4.40 8.17 -14.36
C PHE A 281 3.08 8.80 -13.91
N GLY A 282 1.95 8.38 -14.48
CA GLY A 282 0.61 8.69 -13.97
C GLY A 282 0.15 10.13 -14.09
N PHE A 283 0.48 10.79 -15.20
CA PHE A 283 -0.02 12.14 -15.48
C PHE A 283 -1.53 12.16 -15.79
N GLY A 284 -2.10 11.06 -16.29
CA GLY A 284 -3.53 10.89 -16.53
C GLY A 284 -4.10 11.90 -17.54
N ILE A 285 -3.30 12.33 -18.53
CA ILE A 285 -3.73 13.27 -19.57
C ILE A 285 -3.56 12.62 -20.95
N GLY A 286 -4.69 12.30 -21.58
CA GLY A 286 -4.74 11.75 -22.93
C GLY A 286 -6.07 11.08 -23.24
N TRP A 287 -6.16 10.41 -24.39
CA TRP A 287 -7.34 9.69 -24.86
C TRP A 287 -7.36 8.32 -24.16
N ASP A 288 -8.54 7.79 -23.82
CA ASP A 288 -8.93 6.62 -22.99
C ASP A 288 -7.95 5.44 -22.72
N SER A 289 -6.78 5.35 -23.37
CA SER A 289 -5.71 4.37 -23.11
C SER A 289 -4.26 4.89 -23.19
N ILE A 290 -3.99 6.13 -23.63
CA ILE A 290 -2.64 6.67 -23.84
C ILE A 290 -2.46 7.99 -23.10
N ASP A 291 -1.67 7.96 -22.02
CA ASP A 291 -1.24 9.16 -21.30
C ASP A 291 -0.04 9.81 -22.01
N ILE A 292 -0.32 10.81 -22.86
CA ILE A 292 0.66 11.45 -23.75
C ILE A 292 1.80 12.06 -22.94
N ILE A 293 1.49 12.70 -21.80
CA ILE A 293 2.51 13.35 -20.97
C ILE A 293 3.44 12.31 -20.35
N SER A 294 2.90 11.17 -19.90
CA SER A 294 3.69 10.05 -19.42
C SER A 294 4.67 9.53 -20.48
N TYR A 295 4.22 9.37 -21.73
CA TYR A 295 5.09 8.93 -22.83
C TYR A 295 6.13 9.98 -23.23
N LEU A 296 5.81 11.28 -23.19
CA LEU A 296 6.78 12.35 -23.41
C LEU A 296 7.85 12.37 -22.30
N TYR A 297 7.44 12.22 -21.04
CA TYR A 297 8.36 12.10 -19.91
C TYR A 297 9.26 10.87 -20.07
N TYR A 298 8.69 9.74 -20.49
CA TYR A 298 9.44 8.52 -20.78
C TYR A 298 10.46 8.72 -21.91
N PHE A 299 10.06 9.39 -23.00
CA PHE A 299 10.97 9.70 -24.10
C PHE A 299 12.17 10.53 -23.64
N VAL A 300 11.94 11.54 -22.79
CA VAL A 300 13.02 12.34 -22.18
C VAL A 300 13.96 11.47 -21.34
N PHE A 301 13.40 10.54 -20.55
CA PHE A 301 14.19 9.58 -19.79
C PHE A 301 15.06 8.71 -20.70
N ILE A 302 14.48 8.07 -21.73
CA ILE A 302 15.22 7.20 -22.65
C ILE A 302 16.26 7.98 -23.44
N PHE A 303 15.92 9.16 -23.94
CA PHE A 303 16.87 10.03 -24.63
C PHE A 303 18.05 10.41 -23.73
N SER A 304 17.77 10.82 -22.48
CA SER A 304 18.81 11.14 -21.50
C SER A 304 19.69 9.93 -21.19
N PHE A 305 19.09 8.75 -21.06
CA PHE A 305 19.79 7.48 -20.87
C PHE A 305 20.71 7.16 -22.05
N LEU A 306 20.23 7.29 -23.29
CA LEU A 306 21.02 7.02 -24.50
C LEU A 306 22.17 8.02 -24.68
N VAL A 307 21.94 9.32 -24.47
CA VAL A 307 23.00 10.34 -24.49
C VAL A 307 24.06 10.03 -23.45
N PHE A 308 23.61 9.68 -22.24
CA PHE A 308 24.49 9.30 -21.15
C PHE A 308 25.33 8.05 -21.49
N LEU A 309 24.71 7.00 -22.01
CA LEU A 309 25.42 5.79 -22.48
C LEU A 309 26.42 6.12 -23.59
N PHE A 310 26.02 6.91 -24.58
CA PHE A 310 26.87 7.24 -25.73
C PHE A 310 28.11 8.03 -25.30
N VAL A 311 27.94 9.09 -24.52
CA VAL A 311 29.04 9.96 -24.10
C VAL A 311 29.99 9.25 -23.15
N TYR A 312 29.47 8.46 -22.21
CA TYR A 312 30.30 7.91 -21.14
C TYR A 312 30.74 6.46 -21.34
N LEU A 313 30.01 5.61 -22.07
CA LEU A 313 30.40 4.21 -22.28
C LEU A 313 31.15 3.97 -23.58
N MET A 314 30.89 4.71 -24.67
CA MET A 314 31.63 4.50 -25.93
C MET A 314 33.15 4.73 -25.80
N PRO A 315 33.64 5.77 -25.07
CA PRO A 315 35.07 5.96 -24.89
C PRO A 315 35.72 4.86 -24.05
N LEU A 316 34.99 4.28 -23.09
CA LEU A 316 35.44 3.12 -22.31
C LEU A 316 35.65 1.91 -23.21
N ASN A 317 34.75 1.66 -24.16
CA ASN A 317 34.89 0.57 -25.12
C ASN A 317 36.07 0.78 -26.09
N LYS A 318 36.35 2.03 -26.50
CA LYS A 318 37.55 2.36 -27.31
C LYS A 318 38.85 2.07 -26.56
N LYS A 319 38.91 2.40 -25.26
CA LYS A 319 40.07 2.06 -24.41
C LYS A 319 40.24 0.55 -24.22
N LEU A 320 39.14 -0.19 -24.10
CA LEU A 320 39.15 -1.66 -23.99
C LEU A 320 39.51 -2.37 -25.30
N ARG A 321 39.15 -1.78 -26.46
CA ARG A 321 39.44 -2.35 -27.80
C ARG A 321 40.84 -2.03 -28.33
N ASN A 322 41.52 -1.01 -27.81
CA ASN A 322 42.92 -0.76 -28.17
C ASN A 322 43.82 -1.87 -27.61
N LYS A 323 44.04 -2.90 -28.45
CA LYS A 323 44.89 -4.08 -28.20
C LYS A 323 46.35 -3.77 -27.82
N SER A 324 46.78 -2.52 -27.91
CA SER A 324 48.11 -2.07 -27.53
C SER A 324 48.31 -1.92 -26.02
N HIS A 325 47.24 -2.01 -25.21
CA HIS A 325 47.41 -2.13 -23.77
C HIS A 325 47.60 -3.61 -23.38
N PRO A 326 48.72 -3.98 -22.74
CA PRO A 326 49.01 -5.37 -22.39
C PRO A 326 47.90 -5.91 -21.48
N VAL A 327 47.33 -7.03 -21.91
CA VAL A 327 46.17 -7.75 -21.32
C VAL A 327 46.41 -8.21 -19.87
N GLY A 328 47.58 -7.96 -19.28
CA GLY A 328 47.96 -8.36 -17.92
C GLY A 328 47.73 -7.33 -16.82
N ASN A 329 47.52 -6.04 -17.11
CA ASN A 329 47.31 -5.04 -16.06
C ASN A 329 45.83 -4.76 -15.84
N ASN A 330 45.33 -5.12 -14.65
CA ASN A 330 43.99 -4.82 -14.14
C ASN A 330 43.66 -3.33 -14.31
N LEU A 331 43.04 -2.96 -15.44
CA LEU A 331 42.46 -1.64 -15.68
C LEU A 331 41.27 -1.48 -14.72
N LYS A 332 41.55 -1.10 -13.48
CA LYS A 332 40.52 -0.66 -12.56
C LYS A 332 39.81 0.53 -13.21
N PRO A 333 38.47 0.56 -13.25
CA PRO A 333 37.74 1.75 -13.69
C PRO A 333 38.26 2.97 -12.93
N SER A 334 38.05 4.17 -13.47
CA SER A 334 38.29 5.36 -12.65
C SER A 334 37.15 5.54 -11.64
N GLU A 335 37.41 6.16 -10.50
CA GLU A 335 36.39 6.53 -9.51
C GLU A 335 35.21 7.29 -10.14
N GLU A 336 35.53 8.15 -11.12
CA GLU A 336 34.57 8.90 -11.92
C GLU A 336 33.71 8.00 -12.82
N SER A 337 34.27 6.88 -13.31
CA SER A 337 33.52 5.88 -14.08
C SER A 337 32.48 5.16 -13.21
N LEU A 338 32.79 4.87 -11.94
CA LEU A 338 31.82 4.22 -11.03
C LEU A 338 30.59 5.07 -10.77
N LYS A 339 30.78 6.38 -10.52
CA LYS A 339 29.67 7.34 -10.36
C LYS A 339 28.70 7.27 -11.53
N LYS A 340 29.26 7.17 -12.74
CA LYS A 340 28.51 7.15 -13.99
C LYS A 340 27.86 5.79 -14.26
N LEU A 341 28.51 4.70 -13.90
CA LEU A 341 27.94 3.36 -14.07
C LEU A 341 26.75 3.10 -13.14
N LEU A 342 26.71 3.74 -11.96
CA LEU A 342 25.66 3.51 -10.95
C LEU A 342 24.22 3.53 -11.49
N PRO A 343 23.71 4.63 -12.09
CA PRO A 343 22.33 4.66 -12.58
C PRO A 343 22.07 3.64 -13.68
N VAL A 344 23.04 3.40 -14.57
CA VAL A 344 22.90 2.44 -15.67
C VAL A 344 22.80 1.02 -15.16
N THR A 345 23.72 0.63 -14.28
CA THR A 345 23.74 -0.72 -13.70
C THR A 345 22.48 -0.97 -12.88
N TYR A 346 22.01 0.02 -12.11
CA TYR A 346 20.76 -0.09 -11.36
C TYR A 346 19.56 -0.33 -12.28
N ILE A 347 19.36 0.51 -13.30
CA ILE A 347 18.22 0.41 -14.23
C ILE A 347 18.23 -0.96 -14.94
N ILE A 348 19.39 -1.42 -15.43
CA ILE A 348 19.50 -2.70 -16.13
C ILE A 348 19.17 -3.88 -15.21
N ILE A 349 19.71 -3.89 -13.99
CA ILE A 349 19.45 -4.95 -13.01
C ILE A 349 18.00 -4.93 -12.58
N PHE A 350 17.42 -3.75 -12.32
CA PHE A 350 16.01 -3.58 -12.01
C PHE A 350 15.13 -4.18 -13.11
N LEU A 351 15.29 -3.74 -14.37
CA LEU A 351 14.49 -4.23 -15.49
C LEU A 351 14.67 -5.73 -15.71
N SER A 352 15.88 -6.25 -15.50
CA SER A 352 16.18 -7.68 -15.62
C SER A 352 15.46 -8.49 -14.55
N ILE A 353 15.58 -8.12 -13.27
CA ILE A 353 14.90 -8.81 -12.16
C ILE A 353 13.38 -8.81 -12.38
N PHE A 354 12.79 -7.68 -12.77
CA PHE A 354 11.36 -7.63 -13.07
C PHE A 354 10.97 -8.47 -14.29
N THR A 355 11.78 -8.49 -15.34
CA THR A 355 11.54 -9.34 -16.51
C THR A 355 11.56 -10.83 -16.16
N PHE A 356 12.52 -11.27 -15.35
CA PHE A 356 12.68 -12.69 -15.01
C PHE A 356 11.86 -13.16 -13.80
N SER A 357 11.30 -12.26 -13.00
CA SER A 357 10.43 -12.62 -11.88
C SER A 357 9.02 -13.03 -12.32
N GLY A 358 8.25 -13.65 -11.44
CA GLY A 358 6.80 -13.79 -11.61
C GLY A 358 5.98 -12.61 -11.06
N PHE A 359 6.64 -11.51 -10.64
CA PHE A 359 5.96 -10.23 -10.39
C PHE A 359 5.37 -9.76 -11.73
N TYR A 360 4.07 -10.01 -11.90
CA TYR A 360 3.32 -9.71 -13.10
C TYR A 360 2.33 -8.61 -12.79
N ASN A 361 2.22 -7.64 -13.70
CA ASN A 361 1.12 -6.70 -13.71
C ASN A 361 -0.11 -7.48 -14.19
N PRO A 362 -1.16 -7.72 -13.37
CA PRO A 362 -2.29 -8.58 -13.72
C PRO A 362 -2.84 -8.29 -15.12
N LYS A 363 -3.38 -9.33 -15.75
CA LYS A 363 -3.69 -9.41 -17.19
C LYS A 363 -4.29 -8.10 -17.73
N ILE A 364 -3.93 -7.79 -18.97
CA ILE A 364 -4.34 -6.64 -19.80
C ILE A 364 -5.88 -6.53 -20.04
N VAL A 365 -6.70 -7.37 -19.39
CA VAL A 365 -8.14 -7.42 -19.60
C VAL A 365 -8.82 -7.44 -18.22
N GLU A 366 -9.71 -6.47 -17.99
CA GLU A 366 -10.74 -6.33 -16.92
C GLU A 366 -10.53 -5.39 -15.72
N LEU A 367 -9.35 -4.81 -15.47
CA LEU A 367 -9.23 -3.79 -14.42
C LEU A 367 -8.42 -2.58 -14.90
N GLU A 368 -9.11 -1.64 -15.54
CA GLU A 368 -8.66 -0.34 -16.06
C GLU A 368 -8.14 0.65 -14.99
N TRP A 369 -7.56 0.19 -13.88
CA TRP A 369 -7.15 1.09 -12.80
C TRP A 369 -5.70 1.51 -12.95
N PHE A 370 -5.53 2.82 -12.97
CA PHE A 370 -4.31 3.50 -12.58
C PHE A 370 -4.19 3.45 -11.03
N ASP A 371 -4.22 2.24 -10.45
CA ASP A 371 -4.07 2.05 -9.01
C ASP A 371 -2.60 2.26 -8.66
N VAL A 372 -2.35 3.12 -7.68
CA VAL A 372 -1.04 3.35 -7.07
C VAL A 372 -0.39 2.02 -6.64
N SER A 373 -1.20 1.01 -6.34
CA SER A 373 -0.76 -0.36 -6.05
C SER A 373 -0.16 -1.10 -7.24
N LYS A 374 -0.62 -0.82 -8.47
CA LYS A 374 -0.18 -1.51 -9.70
C LYS A 374 1.29 -1.29 -10.00
N TYR A 375 1.73 -0.04 -9.84
CA TYR A 375 3.08 0.40 -10.18
C TYR A 375 3.98 0.58 -8.97
N ARG A 376 3.50 0.27 -7.74
CA ARG A 376 4.25 0.46 -6.47
C ARG A 376 5.67 -0.11 -6.51
N TYR A 377 5.85 -1.23 -7.20
CA TYR A 377 7.13 -1.88 -7.37
C TYR A 377 8.16 -1.08 -8.18
N TYR A 378 7.73 -0.10 -8.99
CA TYR A 378 8.62 0.80 -9.72
C TYR A 378 9.08 2.00 -8.90
N ALA A 379 8.53 2.23 -7.70
CA ALA A 379 8.94 3.36 -6.85
C ALA A 379 10.46 3.44 -6.62
N PRO A 380 11.21 2.33 -6.47
CA PRO A 380 12.67 2.39 -6.34
C PRO A 380 13.44 2.81 -7.59
N LEU A 381 12.82 2.73 -8.77
CA LEU A 381 13.44 3.11 -10.04
C LEU A 381 13.52 4.64 -10.21
N TYR A 382 12.60 5.38 -9.60
CA TYR A 382 12.41 6.82 -9.81
C TYR A 382 13.63 7.69 -9.47
N PRO A 383 14.30 7.53 -8.31
CA PRO A 383 15.54 8.27 -8.05
C PRO A 383 16.58 8.07 -9.15
N PHE A 384 16.69 6.87 -9.73
CA PHE A 384 17.64 6.61 -10.80
C PHE A 384 17.18 7.17 -12.15
N ILE A 385 15.87 7.24 -12.41
CA ILE A 385 15.30 7.99 -13.55
C ILE A 385 15.66 9.48 -13.41
N PHE A 386 15.42 10.09 -12.25
CA PHE A 386 15.73 11.51 -12.00
C PHE A 386 17.23 11.79 -12.15
N LEU A 387 18.08 10.91 -11.61
CA LEU A 387 19.53 11.02 -11.76
C LEU A 387 19.94 10.90 -13.24
N THR A 388 19.36 9.96 -13.99
CA THR A 388 19.66 9.76 -15.40
C THR A 388 19.28 10.99 -16.24
N ILE A 389 18.08 11.53 -16.03
CA ILE A 389 17.63 12.77 -16.71
C ILE A 389 18.55 13.93 -16.35
N THR A 390 18.87 14.08 -15.06
CA THR A 390 19.79 15.13 -14.57
C THR A 390 21.16 15.06 -15.25
N LEU A 391 21.75 13.87 -15.31
CA LEU A 391 23.05 13.66 -15.93
C LEU A 391 22.98 13.87 -17.45
N GLY A 392 21.93 13.37 -18.12
CA GLY A 392 21.72 13.56 -19.56
C GLY A 392 21.64 15.04 -19.94
N LEU A 393 20.75 15.80 -19.28
CA LEU A 393 20.58 17.24 -19.54
C LEU A 393 21.87 18.02 -19.24
N LYS A 394 22.56 17.71 -18.14
CA LYS A 394 23.83 18.34 -17.79
C LYS A 394 24.90 18.08 -18.84
N THR A 395 24.98 16.85 -19.34
CA THR A 395 25.94 16.43 -20.37
C THR A 395 25.67 17.16 -21.68
N ILE A 396 24.40 17.25 -22.10
CA ILE A 396 24.01 18.01 -23.31
C ILE A 396 24.43 19.47 -23.17
N TRP A 397 24.24 20.06 -22.00
CA TRP A 397 24.58 21.45 -21.74
C TRP A 397 26.09 21.72 -21.71
N SER A 398 26.88 20.85 -21.07
CA SER A 398 28.32 21.08 -20.87
C SER A 398 29.22 20.57 -22.00
N GLU A 399 28.91 19.40 -22.56
CA GLU A 399 29.84 18.69 -23.46
C GLU A 399 29.58 18.97 -24.95
N PHE A 400 28.35 19.34 -25.32
CA PHE A 400 28.00 19.58 -26.71
C PHE A 400 28.09 21.08 -27.04
N ASN A 401 28.83 21.43 -28.10
CA ASN A 401 28.92 22.81 -28.60
C ASN A 401 27.77 23.20 -29.57
N ASN A 402 26.74 22.34 -29.70
CA ASN A 402 25.62 22.57 -30.60
C ASN A 402 24.52 23.41 -29.91
N THR A 403 24.27 24.61 -30.41
CA THR A 403 23.25 25.54 -29.87
C THR A 403 21.84 24.94 -29.87
N VAL A 404 21.46 24.18 -30.89
CA VAL A 404 20.14 23.54 -30.99
C VAL A 404 19.95 22.52 -29.86
N LEU A 405 20.94 21.68 -29.59
CA LEU A 405 20.88 20.71 -28.49
C LEU A 405 20.78 21.40 -27.13
N LYS A 406 21.47 22.53 -26.94
CA LYS A 406 21.34 23.32 -25.69
C LYS A 406 19.95 23.92 -25.53
N ILE A 407 19.37 24.48 -26.61
CA ILE A 407 17.98 24.99 -26.60
C ILE A 407 17.00 23.86 -26.28
N LEU A 408 17.14 22.70 -26.94
CA LEU A 408 16.29 21.53 -26.68
C LEU A 408 16.42 21.04 -25.23
N SER A 409 17.62 21.07 -24.64
CA SER A 409 17.83 20.73 -23.23
C SER A 409 17.09 21.69 -22.29
N VAL A 410 17.11 22.99 -22.58
CA VAL A 410 16.36 24.01 -21.82
C VAL A 410 14.85 23.81 -21.97
N LEU A 411 14.35 23.62 -23.20
CA LEU A 411 12.93 23.36 -23.45
C LEU A 411 12.46 22.08 -22.74
N THR A 412 13.28 21.03 -22.77
CA THR A 412 13.02 19.77 -22.06
C THR A 412 12.95 20.00 -20.56
N PHE A 413 13.91 20.75 -20.00
CA PHE A 413 13.88 21.11 -18.58
C PHE A 413 12.59 21.86 -18.23
N VAL A 414 12.24 22.92 -18.98
CA VAL A 414 11.01 23.69 -18.76
C VAL A 414 9.77 22.81 -18.84
N PHE A 415 9.70 21.90 -19.82
CA PHE A 415 8.61 20.93 -19.94
C PHE A 415 8.49 20.05 -18.69
N LEU A 416 9.58 19.46 -18.20
CA LEU A 416 9.55 18.59 -17.02
C LEU A 416 9.08 19.35 -15.77
N ILE A 417 9.53 20.60 -15.58
CA ILE A 417 9.09 21.47 -14.49
C ILE A 417 7.61 21.79 -14.61
N ALA A 418 7.14 22.19 -15.78
CA ALA A 418 5.75 22.52 -16.03
C ALA A 418 4.83 21.30 -15.82
N ALA A 419 5.19 20.14 -16.37
CA ALA A 419 4.44 18.89 -16.20
C ALA A 419 4.39 18.47 -14.72
N GLY A 420 5.54 18.48 -14.04
CA GLY A 420 5.62 18.18 -12.61
C GLY A 420 4.79 19.14 -11.75
N LEU A 421 4.93 20.46 -11.96
CA LEU A 421 4.20 21.48 -11.21
C LEU A 421 2.69 21.38 -11.45
N TYR A 422 2.25 21.37 -12.72
CA TYR A 422 0.84 21.28 -13.08
C TYR A 422 0.19 20.04 -12.44
N SER A 423 0.86 18.90 -12.54
CA SER A 423 0.31 17.64 -12.08
C SER A 423 0.28 17.54 -10.54
N ASN A 424 1.30 18.03 -9.84
CA ASN A 424 1.29 18.08 -8.37
C ASN A 424 0.25 19.09 -7.84
N LEU A 425 0.05 20.23 -8.51
CA LEU A 425 -0.99 21.19 -8.15
C LEU A 425 -2.40 20.62 -8.35
N ARG A 426 -2.62 19.81 -9.40
CA ARG A 426 -3.89 19.12 -9.64
C ARG A 426 -4.25 18.11 -8.54
N LEU A 427 -3.26 17.60 -7.80
CA LEU A 427 -3.49 16.69 -6.67
C LEU A 427 -3.96 17.43 -5.41
N ILE A 428 -3.84 18.76 -5.32
CA ILE A 428 -4.21 19.54 -4.13
C ILE A 428 -5.69 19.92 -4.21
N ARG A 429 -6.47 19.62 -3.16
CA ARG A 429 -7.94 19.82 -3.12
C ARG A 429 -8.40 20.47 -1.82
N PHE A 430 -8.57 21.78 -1.77
CA PHE A 430 -8.84 22.49 -0.52
C PHE A 430 -10.23 22.20 0.11
N ASP A 431 -11.09 21.47 -0.58
CA ASP A 431 -12.40 21.03 -0.08
C ASP A 431 -12.34 19.85 0.91
N GLU A 432 -11.19 19.17 1.04
CA GLU A 432 -11.03 18.02 1.96
C GLU A 432 -10.03 18.28 3.10
N ILE A 433 -9.80 19.55 3.46
CA ILE A 433 -8.90 19.92 4.56
C ILE A 433 -9.35 19.26 5.87
N GLY A 434 -8.38 18.69 6.59
CA GLY A 434 -8.59 18.12 7.92
C GLY A 434 -9.09 16.68 7.93
N LYS A 435 -9.54 16.17 6.79
CA LYS A 435 -10.04 14.80 6.64
C LYS A 435 -9.05 13.74 7.11
N GLY A 436 -7.76 13.90 6.80
CA GLY A 436 -6.76 12.91 7.23
C GLY A 436 -6.58 12.78 8.76
N PHE A 437 -7.06 13.74 9.55
CA PHE A 437 -7.00 13.65 11.02
C PHE A 437 -8.19 12.88 11.60
N ILE A 438 -9.36 12.91 10.95
CA ILE A 438 -10.51 12.09 11.35
C ILE A 438 -10.34 10.63 10.90
N LEU A 439 -9.55 10.41 9.85
CA LEU A 439 -9.28 9.07 9.31
C LEU A 439 -8.41 8.22 10.25
N LYS A 440 -8.79 6.96 10.47
CA LYS A 440 -7.97 6.02 11.27
C LYS A 440 -6.64 5.71 10.62
N GLY A 441 -5.57 5.86 11.39
CA GLY A 441 -4.25 5.42 10.99
C GLY A 441 -3.99 3.93 11.23
N TYR A 442 -4.95 3.18 11.78
CA TYR A 442 -4.78 1.77 12.17
C TYR A 442 -5.99 0.90 11.77
N HIS A 443 -5.76 -0.38 11.41
CA HIS A 443 -6.80 -1.37 11.13
C HIS A 443 -6.26 -2.81 11.25
N TYR A 444 -6.87 -3.70 12.05
CA TYR A 444 -6.29 -5.04 12.27
C TYR A 444 -6.81 -6.14 11.34
N ASP A 445 -7.61 -5.80 10.33
CA ASP A 445 -8.24 -6.80 9.43
C ASP A 445 -7.25 -7.72 8.74
N GLU A 446 -6.05 -7.24 8.40
CA GLU A 446 -5.03 -8.09 7.77
C GLU A 446 -4.24 -8.91 8.80
N LEU A 447 -4.09 -8.40 10.02
CA LEU A 447 -3.28 -9.04 11.07
C LEU A 447 -4.01 -10.20 11.73
N LEU A 448 -5.30 -10.02 12.01
CA LEU A 448 -6.01 -10.96 12.85
C LEU A 448 -6.30 -12.30 12.17
N PRO A 449 -6.83 -12.38 10.94
CA PRO A 449 -6.99 -13.64 10.21
C PRO A 449 -5.67 -14.41 10.13
N ARG A 450 -4.56 -13.68 9.95
CA ARG A 450 -3.23 -14.28 9.91
C ARG A 450 -2.78 -14.79 11.27
N TYR A 451 -3.02 -14.05 12.34
CA TYR A 451 -2.74 -14.52 13.69
C TYR A 451 -3.53 -15.78 14.02
N ILE A 452 -4.83 -15.80 13.69
CA ILE A 452 -5.71 -16.96 13.86
C ILE A 452 -5.13 -18.16 13.09
N LYS A 453 -4.82 -17.96 11.81
CA LYS A 453 -4.22 -18.99 10.95
C LYS A 453 -2.90 -19.53 11.51
N ASN A 454 -2.02 -18.68 12.03
CA ASN A 454 -0.70 -19.07 12.51
C ASN A 454 -0.72 -19.71 13.90
N ARG A 455 -1.71 -19.37 14.74
CA ARG A 455 -1.75 -19.80 16.17
C ARG A 455 -2.68 -20.98 16.43
N GLY A 456 -3.42 -21.41 15.41
CA GLY A 456 -4.18 -22.64 15.40
C GLY A 456 -5.58 -22.53 16.02
N ASP A 457 -6.32 -23.62 15.84
CA ASP A 457 -7.70 -23.95 16.21
C ASP A 457 -8.14 -23.75 17.68
N LYS A 458 -7.23 -23.34 18.58
CA LYS A 458 -7.55 -23.22 20.01
C LYS A 458 -8.40 -21.97 20.27
N PHE A 459 -9.73 -22.16 20.26
CA PHE A 459 -10.73 -21.12 20.51
C PHE A 459 -10.40 -20.22 21.70
N GLU A 460 -9.93 -20.80 22.80
CA GLU A 460 -9.65 -20.05 24.04
C GLU A 460 -8.58 -18.97 23.86
N ARG A 461 -7.53 -19.26 23.08
CA ARG A 461 -6.47 -18.29 22.80
C ARG A 461 -6.98 -17.16 21.92
N ILE A 462 -7.80 -17.51 20.93
CA ILE A 462 -8.41 -16.55 20.01
C ILE A 462 -9.41 -15.67 20.77
N ASN A 463 -10.31 -16.27 21.56
CA ASN A 463 -11.31 -15.58 22.36
C ASN A 463 -10.66 -14.63 23.39
N HIS A 464 -9.55 -15.05 24.01
CA HIS A 464 -8.77 -14.20 24.89
C HIS A 464 -8.12 -13.02 24.14
N LEU A 465 -7.62 -13.21 22.92
CA LEU A 465 -7.12 -12.10 22.09
C LEU A 465 -8.25 -11.13 21.72
N ILE A 466 -9.39 -11.62 21.25
CA ILE A 466 -10.55 -10.77 20.92
C ILE A 466 -10.98 -9.95 22.14
N GLY A 467 -10.96 -10.55 23.33
CA GLY A 467 -11.26 -9.85 24.58
C GLY A 467 -10.34 -8.66 24.88
N ARG A 468 -9.16 -8.57 24.22
CA ARG A 468 -8.23 -7.44 24.29
C ARG A 468 -8.39 -6.45 23.14
N MET A 469 -9.14 -6.81 22.09
CA MET A 469 -9.39 -5.93 20.95
C MET A 469 -10.37 -4.82 21.33
N ASP A 470 -10.34 -3.73 20.55
CA ASP A 470 -11.29 -2.64 20.77
C ASP A 470 -12.69 -3.11 20.38
N LYS A 471 -13.70 -2.68 21.15
CA LYS A 471 -15.08 -3.17 21.03
C LYS A 471 -15.63 -3.08 19.61
N GLU A 472 -15.25 -2.03 18.88
CA GLU A 472 -15.64 -1.78 17.49
C GLU A 472 -15.29 -2.92 16.52
N TYR A 473 -14.20 -3.65 16.77
CA TYR A 473 -13.78 -4.74 15.87
C TYR A 473 -14.27 -6.12 16.29
N ILE A 474 -14.78 -6.25 17.53
CA ILE A 474 -15.21 -7.54 18.08
C ILE A 474 -16.25 -8.23 17.16
N PRO A 475 -17.28 -7.55 16.63
CA PRO A 475 -18.24 -8.15 15.70
C PRO A 475 -17.61 -8.82 14.49
N GLU A 476 -16.77 -8.09 13.77
CA GLU A 476 -16.11 -8.56 12.55
C GLU A 476 -15.18 -9.74 12.85
N TYR A 477 -14.46 -9.69 13.97
CA TYR A 477 -13.55 -10.75 14.36
C TYR A 477 -14.25 -12.05 14.71
N TYR A 478 -15.35 -11.98 15.46
CA TYR A 478 -16.16 -13.17 15.72
C TYR A 478 -16.76 -13.72 14.43
N GLU A 479 -17.12 -12.88 13.45
CA GLU A 479 -17.56 -13.33 12.13
C GLU A 479 -16.43 -14.07 11.38
N LEU A 480 -15.22 -13.53 11.34
CA LEU A 480 -14.06 -14.18 10.72
C LEU A 480 -13.71 -15.52 11.38
N ILE A 481 -13.75 -15.58 12.71
CA ILE A 481 -13.50 -16.83 13.45
C ILE A 481 -14.60 -17.85 13.16
N GLY A 482 -15.85 -17.40 13.04
CA GLY A 482 -16.95 -18.26 12.64
C GLY A 482 -16.69 -18.96 11.30
N ILE A 483 -16.03 -18.27 10.35
CA ILE A 483 -15.66 -18.86 9.06
C ILE A 483 -14.69 -20.03 9.25
N ASP A 484 -13.63 -19.83 10.04
CA ASP A 484 -12.64 -20.87 10.30
C ASP A 484 -13.23 -22.03 11.11
N PHE A 485 -14.13 -21.72 12.06
CA PHE A 485 -14.86 -22.72 12.84
C PHE A 485 -15.76 -23.56 11.96
N GLY A 486 -16.52 -22.95 11.06
CA GLY A 486 -17.36 -23.69 10.11
C GLY A 486 -16.54 -24.68 9.27
N LYS A 487 -15.32 -24.29 8.86
CA LYS A 487 -14.38 -25.17 8.13
C LYS A 487 -13.85 -26.32 8.99
N ILE A 488 -13.46 -26.04 10.24
CA ILE A 488 -12.93 -27.05 11.18
C ILE A 488 -14.02 -28.06 11.56
N PHE A 489 -15.22 -27.60 11.88
CA PHE A 489 -16.29 -28.43 12.44
C PHE A 489 -17.24 -29.05 11.39
N ARG A 490 -16.83 -29.09 10.11
CA ARG A 490 -17.61 -29.70 9.00
C ARG A 490 -18.16 -31.10 9.33
N GLY A 491 -17.48 -31.86 10.22
CA GLY A 491 -17.89 -33.19 10.66
C GLY A 491 -18.46 -33.30 12.09
N ASN A 492 -18.40 -32.27 12.93
CA ASN A 492 -18.85 -32.34 14.33
C ASN A 492 -19.47 -31.02 14.83
N ILE A 493 -20.66 -30.70 14.34
CA ILE A 493 -21.38 -29.45 14.67
C ILE A 493 -21.68 -29.35 16.18
N SER A 494 -21.93 -30.48 16.86
CA SER A 494 -22.17 -30.50 18.31
C SER A 494 -20.97 -29.96 19.10
N GLU A 495 -19.75 -30.34 18.69
CA GLU A 495 -18.52 -29.81 19.28
C GLU A 495 -18.30 -28.33 18.94
N GLY A 496 -18.61 -27.93 17.71
CA GLY A 496 -18.60 -26.53 17.29
C GLY A 496 -19.52 -25.65 18.14
N VAL A 497 -20.75 -26.10 18.40
CA VAL A 497 -21.71 -25.41 19.28
C VAL A 497 -21.16 -25.28 20.70
N LYS A 498 -20.63 -26.37 21.28
CA LYS A 498 -20.00 -26.34 22.62
C LYS A 498 -18.81 -25.37 22.71
N ALA A 499 -18.06 -25.20 21.62
CA ALA A 499 -16.97 -24.24 21.56
C ALA A 499 -17.49 -22.79 21.51
N ILE A 500 -18.50 -22.52 20.66
CA ILE A 500 -19.15 -21.21 20.53
C ILE A 500 -19.83 -20.78 21.83
N ASP A 501 -20.39 -21.72 22.59
CA ASP A 501 -21.01 -21.42 23.88
C ASP A 501 -20.04 -20.82 24.91
N ARG A 502 -18.72 -20.94 24.69
CA ARG A 502 -17.71 -20.27 25.51
C ARG A 502 -17.53 -18.78 25.16
N ALA A 503 -18.04 -18.32 24.01
CA ALA A 503 -18.10 -16.90 23.69
C ALA A 503 -19.25 -16.22 24.44
N LYS A 504 -19.07 -14.92 24.68
CA LYS A 504 -20.10 -14.11 25.32
C LYS A 504 -21.39 -14.11 24.48
N PRO A 505 -22.58 -14.25 25.09
CA PRO A 505 -23.85 -14.41 24.38
C PRO A 505 -24.10 -13.35 23.29
N GLU A 506 -23.76 -12.10 23.56
CA GLU A 506 -23.95 -10.97 22.66
C GLU A 506 -23.18 -11.08 21.32
N TYR A 507 -22.09 -11.86 21.28
CA TYR A 507 -21.25 -12.02 20.10
C TYR A 507 -21.47 -13.33 19.34
N ARG A 508 -22.21 -14.28 19.91
CA ARG A 508 -22.45 -15.59 19.28
C ARG A 508 -23.12 -15.45 17.90
N LYS A 509 -23.98 -14.44 17.73
CA LYS A 509 -24.60 -14.11 16.44
C LYS A 509 -23.58 -13.89 15.31
N TYR A 510 -22.44 -13.27 15.60
CA TYR A 510 -21.39 -13.02 14.61
C TYR A 510 -20.64 -14.32 14.25
N LEU A 511 -20.31 -15.15 15.25
CA LEU A 511 -19.74 -16.50 15.02
C LEU A 511 -20.64 -17.34 14.11
N TYR A 512 -21.94 -17.36 14.37
CA TYR A 512 -22.89 -18.09 13.54
C TYR A 512 -23.05 -17.48 12.15
N SER A 513 -23.00 -16.16 11.99
CA SER A 513 -22.88 -15.51 10.68
C SER A 513 -21.65 -16.03 9.92
N GLY A 514 -20.48 -16.08 10.58
CA GLY A 514 -19.26 -16.64 10.00
C GLY A 514 -19.40 -18.10 9.57
N ILE A 515 -20.07 -18.94 10.37
CA ILE A 515 -20.34 -20.35 10.03
C ILE A 515 -21.23 -20.45 8.79
N GLY A 516 -22.22 -19.57 8.67
CA GLY A 516 -23.03 -19.43 7.46
C GLY A 516 -22.20 -19.09 6.23
N ARG A 517 -21.25 -18.16 6.34
CA ARG A 517 -20.29 -17.86 5.27
C ARG A 517 -19.45 -19.10 4.91
N ALA A 518 -18.95 -19.82 5.91
CA ALA A 518 -18.17 -21.04 5.69
C ALA A 518 -18.93 -22.11 4.91
N SER A 519 -20.25 -22.24 5.08
CA SER A 519 -21.02 -23.26 4.36
C SER A 519 -20.92 -23.07 2.85
N VAL A 520 -20.99 -21.83 2.37
CA VAL A 520 -20.82 -21.49 0.96
C VAL A 520 -19.44 -21.88 0.45
N MET A 521 -18.39 -21.55 1.21
CA MET A 521 -17.01 -21.92 0.86
C MET A 521 -16.80 -23.44 0.81
N LEU A 522 -17.46 -24.19 1.69
CA LEU A 522 -17.33 -25.65 1.80
C LEU A 522 -18.13 -26.44 0.76
N PHE A 523 -19.26 -25.89 0.31
CA PHE A 523 -20.22 -26.54 -0.57
C PHE A 523 -20.47 -25.74 -1.85
N LYS A 524 -19.43 -25.05 -2.35
CA LYS A 524 -19.52 -24.19 -3.53
C LYS A 524 -20.08 -24.89 -4.78
N ASP A 525 -19.89 -26.20 -4.88
CA ASP A 525 -20.32 -27.03 -6.01
C ASP A 525 -21.73 -27.60 -5.83
N ASP A 526 -22.32 -27.51 -4.62
CA ASP A 526 -23.65 -28.01 -4.29
C ASP A 526 -24.27 -27.19 -3.15
N LEU A 527 -24.90 -26.08 -3.53
CA LEU A 527 -25.45 -25.11 -2.58
C LEU A 527 -26.60 -25.66 -1.73
N SER A 528 -27.25 -26.75 -2.18
CA SER A 528 -28.33 -27.40 -1.42
C SER A 528 -27.84 -27.89 -0.04
N ARG A 529 -26.58 -28.34 0.02
CA ARG A 529 -25.92 -28.81 1.25
C ARG A 529 -25.64 -27.70 2.26
N CYS A 530 -25.69 -26.43 1.84
CA CYS A 530 -25.56 -25.30 2.77
C CYS A 530 -26.73 -25.28 3.76
N SER A 531 -27.96 -25.45 3.27
CA SER A 531 -29.15 -25.49 4.14
C SER A 531 -29.13 -26.70 5.06
N GLU A 532 -28.77 -27.89 4.56
CA GLU A 532 -28.62 -29.10 5.39
C GLU A 532 -27.58 -28.92 6.51
N PHE A 533 -26.51 -28.19 6.22
CA PHE A 533 -25.47 -27.88 7.20
C PHE A 533 -25.99 -26.90 8.26
N ILE A 534 -26.72 -25.85 7.86
CA ILE A 534 -27.28 -24.85 8.78
C ILE A 534 -28.42 -25.41 9.63
N GLU A 535 -29.22 -26.35 9.12
CA GLU A 535 -30.30 -27.00 9.87
C GLU A 535 -29.80 -27.77 11.10
N LYS A 536 -28.52 -28.14 11.15
CA LYS A 536 -27.90 -28.77 12.33
C LYS A 536 -27.49 -27.77 13.42
N ILE A 537 -27.58 -26.47 13.14
CA ILE A 537 -27.30 -25.39 14.09
C ILE A 537 -28.53 -25.15 14.98
N PRO A 538 -28.37 -24.80 16.28
CA PRO A 538 -29.50 -24.49 17.14
C PRO A 538 -30.39 -23.38 16.55
N GLU A 539 -31.70 -23.60 16.59
CA GLU A 539 -32.72 -22.77 15.93
C GLU A 539 -32.58 -21.25 16.20
N PRO A 540 -32.30 -20.78 17.44
CA PRO A 540 -32.12 -19.35 17.72
C PRO A 540 -31.01 -18.65 16.94
N TYR A 541 -30.06 -19.40 16.37
CA TYR A 541 -28.91 -18.84 15.65
C TYR A 541 -28.95 -19.06 14.13
N ARG A 542 -29.89 -19.86 13.61
CA ARG A 542 -29.97 -20.18 12.18
C ARG A 542 -30.16 -18.94 11.31
N ALA A 543 -30.95 -17.97 11.78
CA ALA A 543 -31.12 -16.69 11.09
C ALA A 543 -29.76 -16.00 10.83
N PHE A 544 -28.83 -16.01 11.79
CA PHE A 544 -27.51 -15.41 11.59
C PHE A 544 -26.67 -16.22 10.60
N CYS A 545 -26.71 -17.55 10.63
CA CYS A 545 -26.07 -18.38 9.60
C CYS A 545 -26.60 -18.04 8.20
N TYR A 546 -27.91 -17.86 8.05
CA TYR A 546 -28.51 -17.50 6.76
C TYR A 546 -28.15 -16.09 6.29
N GLN A 547 -27.91 -15.13 7.21
CA GLN A 547 -27.31 -13.84 6.87
C GLN A 547 -25.90 -14.02 6.25
N GLY A 548 -25.05 -14.80 6.93
CA GLY A 548 -23.69 -15.07 6.46
C GLY A 548 -23.65 -15.84 5.14
N LEU A 549 -24.54 -16.83 4.97
CA LEU A 549 -24.67 -17.58 3.73
C LEU A 549 -24.98 -16.68 2.54
N ALA A 550 -25.98 -15.80 2.66
CA ALA A 550 -26.33 -14.89 1.57
C ALA A 550 -25.23 -13.86 1.27
N TYR A 551 -24.55 -13.37 2.32
CA TYR A 551 -23.38 -12.50 2.18
C TYR A 551 -22.27 -13.19 1.35
N GLU A 552 -21.85 -14.39 1.74
CA GLU A 552 -20.73 -15.07 1.08
C GLU A 552 -21.11 -15.60 -0.30
N ALA A 553 -22.36 -16.05 -0.49
CA ALA A 553 -22.86 -16.46 -1.80
C ALA A 553 -22.75 -15.33 -2.82
N LEU A 554 -23.09 -14.09 -2.40
CA LEU A 554 -22.85 -12.94 -3.26
C LEU A 554 -21.35 -12.78 -3.54
N MET A 555 -20.49 -12.76 -2.53
CA MET A 555 -19.03 -12.57 -2.72
C MET A 555 -18.40 -13.60 -3.67
N GLN A 556 -18.92 -14.83 -3.73
CA GLN A 556 -18.36 -15.92 -4.54
C GLN A 556 -18.98 -16.07 -5.93
N PHE A 557 -20.29 -15.83 -6.09
CA PHE A 557 -21.02 -16.23 -7.30
C PHE A 557 -21.59 -15.08 -8.12
N HIS A 558 -21.51 -13.85 -7.64
CA HIS A 558 -21.95 -12.72 -8.43
C HIS A 558 -21.09 -12.62 -9.71
N ARG A 559 -21.73 -12.33 -10.84
CA ARG A 559 -21.01 -11.82 -12.01
C ARG A 559 -21.12 -10.31 -11.96
N TYR A 560 -19.96 -9.68 -11.82
CA TYR A 560 -19.83 -8.23 -11.89
C TYR A 560 -19.18 -7.85 -13.21
N SER A 561 -19.93 -7.21 -14.10
CA SER A 561 -19.36 -6.50 -15.24
C SER A 561 -19.38 -5.01 -14.94
N SER A 562 -18.20 -4.38 -14.91
CA SER A 562 -18.14 -2.91 -14.91
C SER A 562 -18.40 -2.44 -16.33
N LEU A 563 -19.62 -1.96 -16.60
CA LEU A 563 -19.89 -1.24 -17.83
C LEU A 563 -19.43 0.22 -17.63
N ASP A 564 -18.92 0.83 -18.71
CA ASP A 564 -18.53 2.26 -18.80
C ASP A 564 -17.76 2.83 -17.60
N ASN A 565 -16.44 2.58 -17.52
CA ASN A 565 -15.54 3.21 -16.53
C ASN A 565 -15.97 3.02 -15.05
N GLY A 566 -16.82 2.03 -14.73
CA GLY A 566 -17.32 1.79 -13.37
C GLY A 566 -18.49 2.67 -12.92
N LEU A 567 -19.11 3.42 -13.83
CA LEU A 567 -20.30 4.22 -13.54
C LEU A 567 -21.59 3.39 -13.61
N SER A 568 -21.59 2.29 -14.37
CA SER A 568 -22.65 1.29 -14.38
C SER A 568 -22.08 -0.09 -13.98
N SER A 569 -22.83 -0.79 -13.14
CA SER A 569 -22.54 -2.16 -12.73
C SER A 569 -23.76 -3.00 -13.07
N GLU A 570 -23.58 -4.02 -13.90
CA GLU A 570 -24.58 -5.07 -14.02
C GLU A 570 -24.29 -6.14 -12.97
N TRP A 571 -25.26 -6.30 -12.08
CA TRP A 571 -25.24 -7.29 -11.02
C TRP A 571 -26.08 -8.48 -11.48
N ASP A 572 -25.44 -9.62 -11.70
CA ASP A 572 -26.16 -10.89 -11.80
C ASP A 572 -26.19 -11.55 -10.42
N ILE A 573 -27.32 -11.41 -9.72
CA ILE A 573 -27.57 -12.03 -8.41
C ILE A 573 -28.48 -13.25 -8.51
N SER A 574 -28.77 -13.75 -9.72
CA SER A 574 -29.74 -14.83 -9.95
C SER A 574 -29.40 -16.11 -9.18
N VAL A 575 -28.11 -16.48 -9.13
CA VAL A 575 -27.61 -17.63 -8.36
C VAL A 575 -27.87 -17.46 -6.86
N VAL A 576 -27.69 -16.24 -6.34
CA VAL A 576 -27.94 -15.94 -4.92
C VAL A 576 -29.42 -15.99 -4.62
N LEU A 577 -30.27 -15.46 -5.50
CA LEU A 577 -31.73 -15.52 -5.34
C LEU A 577 -32.26 -16.96 -5.41
N ALA A 578 -31.73 -17.78 -6.31
CA ALA A 578 -32.06 -19.21 -6.38
C ALA A 578 -31.73 -19.93 -5.07
N LEU A 579 -30.57 -19.64 -4.48
CA LEU A 579 -30.19 -20.17 -3.16
C LEU A 579 -31.14 -19.71 -2.05
N ILE A 580 -31.50 -18.41 -2.02
CA ILE A 580 -32.44 -17.87 -1.02
C ILE A 580 -33.83 -18.50 -1.15
N ASN A 581 -34.28 -18.83 -2.36
CA ASN A 581 -35.57 -19.49 -2.59
C ASN A 581 -35.65 -20.91 -2.04
N MET A 582 -34.51 -21.57 -1.81
CA MET A 582 -34.43 -22.89 -1.17
C MET A 582 -34.48 -22.81 0.37
N VAL A 583 -34.41 -21.62 0.95
CA VAL A 583 -34.45 -21.41 2.39
C VAL A 583 -35.89 -21.32 2.89
N ASP A 584 -36.17 -21.90 4.05
CA ASP A 584 -37.46 -21.79 4.75
C ASP A 584 -37.87 -20.30 4.86
N ASP A 585 -39.14 -20.01 4.57
CA ASP A 585 -39.68 -18.64 4.53
C ASP A 585 -39.42 -17.86 5.82
N ARG A 586 -39.33 -18.55 6.97
CA ARG A 586 -39.01 -17.94 8.27
C ARG A 586 -37.63 -17.28 8.31
N TYR A 587 -36.68 -17.74 7.51
CA TYR A 587 -35.30 -17.21 7.47
C TYR A 587 -35.00 -16.36 6.23
N LYS A 588 -35.92 -16.26 5.26
CA LYS A 588 -35.73 -15.39 4.09
C LYS A 588 -35.41 -13.93 4.45
N PRO A 589 -36.06 -13.28 5.44
CA PRO A 589 -35.69 -11.93 5.87
C PRO A 589 -34.21 -11.80 6.25
N ALA A 590 -33.66 -12.82 6.92
CA ALA A 590 -32.25 -12.85 7.29
C ALA A 590 -31.34 -13.02 6.06
N CYS A 591 -31.70 -13.88 5.10
CA CYS A 591 -30.96 -13.98 3.84
C CYS A 591 -30.91 -12.65 3.09
N TYR A 592 -32.04 -11.96 2.94
CA TYR A 592 -32.09 -10.67 2.23
C TYR A 592 -31.30 -9.58 2.94
N PHE A 593 -31.30 -9.56 4.28
CA PHE A 593 -30.39 -8.73 5.06
C PHE A 593 -28.91 -9.04 4.79
N GLY A 594 -28.55 -10.33 4.76
CA GLY A 594 -27.20 -10.78 4.41
C GLY A 594 -26.76 -10.41 3.00
N LEU A 595 -27.65 -10.56 2.02
CA LEU A 595 -27.46 -10.13 0.63
C LEU A 595 -27.18 -8.62 0.54
N GLY A 596 -27.98 -7.81 1.24
CA GLY A 596 -27.78 -6.36 1.31
C GLY A 596 -26.41 -5.97 1.89
N ARG A 597 -25.98 -6.66 2.96
CA ARG A 597 -24.62 -6.50 3.51
C ARG A 597 -23.56 -6.86 2.47
N GLY A 598 -23.69 -8.01 1.81
CA GLY A 598 -22.74 -8.46 0.80
C GLY A 598 -22.58 -7.46 -0.34
N LEU A 599 -23.70 -6.93 -0.85
CA LEU A 599 -23.70 -5.96 -1.95
C LEU A 599 -22.88 -4.73 -1.58
N MET A 600 -23.16 -4.18 -0.40
CA MET A 600 -22.46 -3.00 0.05
C MET A 600 -21.00 -3.27 0.38
N ALA A 601 -20.67 -4.40 1.01
CA ALA A 601 -19.27 -4.77 1.27
C ALA A 601 -18.46 -4.91 -0.02
N PHE A 602 -19.06 -5.48 -1.06
CA PHE A 602 -18.43 -5.57 -2.38
C PHE A 602 -18.27 -4.20 -3.04
N GLU A 603 -19.30 -3.36 -3.00
CA GLU A 603 -19.23 -1.97 -3.50
C GLU A 603 -18.14 -1.18 -2.76
N PHE A 604 -17.93 -1.38 -1.45
CA PHE A 604 -16.81 -0.79 -0.71
C PHE A 604 -15.46 -1.33 -1.16
N TYR A 605 -15.32 -2.65 -1.25
CA TYR A 605 -14.09 -3.28 -1.75
C TYR A 605 -13.71 -2.70 -3.14
N TYR A 606 -14.72 -2.49 -3.97
CA TYR A 606 -14.57 -1.89 -5.27
C TYR A 606 -14.30 -0.37 -5.23
N ALA A 607 -14.98 0.37 -4.36
CA ALA A 607 -14.75 1.80 -4.19
C ALA A 607 -13.36 2.09 -3.63
N GLU A 608 -12.90 1.30 -2.64
CA GLU A 608 -11.56 1.38 -2.05
C GLU A 608 -10.49 1.06 -3.09
N SER A 609 -10.68 0.01 -3.91
CA SER A 609 -9.73 -0.31 -5.00
C SER A 609 -9.74 0.70 -6.14
N ARG A 610 -10.78 1.54 -6.26
CA ARG A 610 -10.92 2.54 -7.32
C ARG A 610 -10.82 3.99 -6.86
N MET A 611 -10.55 4.24 -5.57
CA MET A 611 -10.56 5.57 -4.95
C MET A 611 -11.87 6.35 -5.22
N TYR A 612 -13.01 5.67 -5.36
CA TYR A 612 -14.28 6.33 -5.64
C TYR A 612 -14.93 6.92 -4.39
N LEU A 613 -15.59 8.06 -4.59
CA LEU A 613 -16.44 8.69 -3.60
C LEU A 613 -17.62 7.77 -3.24
N SER A 614 -17.85 7.59 -1.95
CA SER A 614 -18.85 6.70 -1.36
C SER A 614 -20.32 7.07 -1.62
N SER A 615 -20.60 8.17 -2.32
CA SER A 615 -21.95 8.73 -2.42
C SER A 615 -22.88 7.89 -3.28
N ASP A 616 -22.36 7.16 -4.27
CA ASP A 616 -23.22 6.45 -5.24
C ASP A 616 -23.37 4.96 -4.93
N LEU A 617 -22.67 4.45 -3.91
CA LEU A 617 -22.65 3.03 -3.58
C LEU A 617 -24.04 2.52 -3.21
N VAL A 618 -24.82 3.30 -2.46
CA VAL A 618 -26.18 2.94 -2.05
C VAL A 618 -27.10 2.83 -3.27
N MET A 619 -27.00 3.79 -4.20
CA MET A 619 -27.76 3.75 -5.44
C MET A 619 -27.39 2.52 -6.29
N LYS A 620 -26.10 2.21 -6.41
CA LYS A 620 -25.61 1.04 -7.17
C LYS A 620 -26.12 -0.26 -6.58
N SER A 621 -25.99 -0.44 -5.26
CA SER A 621 -26.57 -1.59 -4.56
C SER A 621 -28.10 -1.65 -4.72
N GLY A 622 -28.79 -0.51 -4.70
CA GLY A 622 -30.24 -0.43 -4.92
C GLY A 622 -30.68 -0.89 -6.31
N LYS A 623 -29.86 -0.66 -7.34
CA LYS A 623 -30.14 -1.16 -8.70
C LYS A 623 -30.05 -2.69 -8.78
N ALA A 624 -29.13 -3.30 -8.02
CA ALA A 624 -28.94 -4.75 -7.98
C ALA A 624 -30.15 -5.51 -7.42
N ILE A 625 -30.97 -4.87 -6.59
CA ILE A 625 -32.08 -5.50 -5.88
C ILE A 625 -33.48 -5.18 -6.45
N LYS A 626 -33.55 -4.62 -7.66
CA LYS A 626 -34.83 -4.27 -8.30
C LYS A 626 -35.77 -5.46 -8.47
N GLU A 627 -35.20 -6.65 -8.70
CA GLU A 627 -35.92 -7.90 -8.95
C GLU A 627 -36.41 -8.61 -7.67
N ILE A 628 -36.03 -8.10 -6.49
CA ILE A 628 -36.43 -8.68 -5.21
C ILE A 628 -37.90 -8.37 -4.93
N GLU A 629 -38.65 -9.31 -4.34
CA GLU A 629 -40.03 -9.04 -3.91
C GLU A 629 -40.10 -7.87 -2.92
N ASP A 630 -41.10 -6.99 -3.06
CA ASP A 630 -41.21 -5.76 -2.27
C ASP A 630 -41.21 -6.02 -0.75
N LYS A 631 -41.81 -7.14 -0.31
CA LYS A 631 -41.84 -7.53 1.11
C LYS A 631 -40.46 -7.83 1.70
N TYR A 632 -39.45 -8.09 0.86
CA TYR A 632 -38.08 -8.39 1.26
C TYR A 632 -37.07 -7.26 0.99
N LYS A 633 -37.39 -6.32 0.08
CA LYS A 633 -36.53 -5.17 -0.25
C LYS A 633 -36.07 -4.39 0.98
N GLY A 634 -36.98 -4.16 1.93
CA GLY A 634 -36.66 -3.48 3.18
C GLY A 634 -35.52 -4.16 3.96
N PHE A 635 -35.50 -5.49 4.04
CA PHE A 635 -34.40 -6.20 4.71
C PHE A 635 -33.07 -6.05 3.98
N CYS A 636 -33.07 -6.05 2.64
CA CYS A 636 -31.87 -5.76 1.85
C CYS A 636 -31.36 -4.34 2.12
N PHE A 637 -32.21 -3.31 2.08
CA PHE A 637 -31.79 -1.94 2.39
C PHE A 637 -31.30 -1.79 3.83
N GLN A 638 -31.91 -2.49 4.78
CA GLN A 638 -31.40 -2.54 6.16
C GLN A 638 -30.00 -3.17 6.22
N GLY A 639 -29.75 -4.24 5.45
CA GLY A 639 -28.43 -4.86 5.28
C GLY A 639 -27.40 -3.93 4.63
N ILE A 640 -27.81 -3.20 3.60
CA ILE A 640 -27.00 -2.16 2.95
C ILE A 640 -26.63 -1.08 3.95
N GLY A 641 -27.61 -0.57 4.72
CA GLY A 641 -27.42 0.49 5.70
C GLY A 641 -26.49 0.10 6.83
N ILE A 642 -26.60 -1.12 7.37
CA ILE A 642 -25.71 -1.58 8.44
C ILE A 642 -24.27 -1.75 7.94
N GLU A 643 -24.06 -2.35 6.78
CA GLU A 643 -22.71 -2.56 6.25
C GLU A 643 -22.08 -1.23 5.83
N TYR A 644 -22.87 -0.34 5.22
CA TYR A 644 -22.44 1.02 4.91
C TYR A 644 -22.02 1.75 6.17
N GLY A 645 -22.86 1.74 7.22
CA GLY A 645 -22.51 2.33 8.50
C GLY A 645 -21.26 1.70 9.12
N ARG A 646 -21.10 0.37 9.10
CA ARG A 646 -19.90 -0.29 9.65
C ARG A 646 -18.64 0.11 8.90
N LYS A 647 -18.68 0.14 7.57
CA LYS A 647 -17.53 0.54 6.75
C LYS A 647 -17.21 2.00 6.98
N VAL A 648 -18.18 2.88 6.83
CA VAL A 648 -18.00 4.31 7.06
C VAL A 648 -17.49 4.62 8.48
N TRP A 649 -18.19 4.16 9.52
CA TRP A 649 -17.91 4.52 10.91
C TRP A 649 -16.75 3.73 11.50
N GLY A 650 -16.67 2.43 11.20
CA GLY A 650 -15.64 1.52 11.70
C GLY A 650 -14.31 1.62 10.95
N TYR A 651 -14.32 1.84 9.64
CA TYR A 651 -13.08 1.93 8.86
C TYR A 651 -12.50 3.34 8.85
N PHE A 652 -13.34 4.37 8.73
CA PHE A 652 -12.81 5.72 8.51
C PHE A 652 -12.63 6.51 9.80
N PHE A 653 -13.53 6.47 10.79
CA PHE A 653 -13.45 7.44 11.90
C PHE A 653 -12.74 6.94 13.15
N VAL A 654 -11.73 7.66 13.63
CA VAL A 654 -11.07 7.34 14.90
C VAL A 654 -12.04 7.56 16.07
N GLN A 655 -12.47 6.49 16.74
CA GLN A 655 -13.38 6.61 17.88
C GLN A 655 -12.78 7.34 19.08
N SER A 656 -11.46 7.31 19.25
CA SER A 656 -10.78 8.06 20.33
C SER A 656 -10.80 9.57 20.13
N TYR A 657 -11.09 10.08 18.92
CA TYR A 657 -11.34 11.52 18.68
C TYR A 657 -12.71 11.98 19.18
N PHE A 658 -13.47 11.08 19.81
CA PHE A 658 -14.66 11.44 20.56
C PHE A 658 -14.49 11.24 22.06
N GLN A 659 -13.24 11.09 22.54
CA GLN A 659 -12.93 11.10 23.96
C GLN A 659 -12.54 12.53 24.35
N PRO A 660 -13.41 13.27 25.07
CA PRO A 660 -13.16 14.66 25.47
C PRO A 660 -11.83 14.84 26.23
N GLU A 661 -11.39 13.77 26.90
CA GLU A 661 -10.16 13.70 27.70
C GLU A 661 -8.88 13.95 26.90
N GLN A 662 -8.91 13.80 25.57
CA GLN A 662 -7.77 14.06 24.68
C GLN A 662 -7.83 15.44 23.97
N GLY A 663 -8.82 16.29 24.27
CA GLY A 663 -8.98 17.61 23.65
C GLY A 663 -9.53 17.60 22.22
N TYR A 664 -9.82 16.42 21.68
CA TYR A 664 -10.49 16.21 20.40
C TYR A 664 -11.99 16.08 20.64
N GLY A 665 -12.69 17.20 20.77
CA GLY A 665 -14.13 17.22 20.99
C GLY A 665 -14.90 17.62 19.73
N LEU A 666 -16.18 17.27 19.67
CA LEU A 666 -17.14 17.85 18.70
C LEU A 666 -17.20 19.39 18.79
N GLU A 667 -16.68 19.98 19.87
CA GLU A 667 -16.55 21.42 20.07
C GLU A 667 -15.44 22.05 19.22
N ASN A 668 -14.47 21.26 18.74
CA ASN A 668 -13.43 21.75 17.85
C ASN A 668 -13.95 21.77 16.41
N LYS A 669 -14.21 22.99 15.94
CA LYS A 669 -14.76 23.30 14.62
C LYS A 669 -14.04 22.59 13.46
N PHE A 670 -12.73 22.45 13.55
CA PHE A 670 -11.92 21.82 12.50
C PHE A 670 -12.30 20.33 12.29
N TYR A 671 -12.56 19.62 13.39
CA TYR A 671 -12.98 18.21 13.33
C TYR A 671 -14.47 18.07 13.04
N SER A 672 -15.30 18.93 13.64
CA SER A 672 -16.75 18.85 13.45
C SER A 672 -17.17 19.17 12.02
N GLU A 673 -16.53 20.15 11.35
CA GLU A 673 -16.82 20.46 9.93
C GLU A 673 -16.39 19.32 8.99
N ALA A 674 -15.20 18.76 9.18
CA ALA A 674 -14.74 17.62 8.39
C ALA A 674 -15.66 16.40 8.57
N LEU A 675 -16.07 16.12 9.82
CA LEU A 675 -17.04 15.08 10.13
C LEU A 675 -18.42 15.36 9.53
N GLU A 676 -18.90 16.60 9.60
CA GLU A 676 -20.20 17.01 9.04
C GLU A 676 -20.22 16.91 7.51
N ASN A 677 -19.14 17.29 6.85
CA ASN A 677 -18.97 17.14 5.41
C ASN A 677 -19.01 15.67 5.01
N GLU A 678 -18.31 14.81 5.76
CA GLU A 678 -18.34 13.38 5.51
C GLU A 678 -19.73 12.79 5.79
N ILE A 679 -20.36 13.07 6.94
CA ILE A 679 -21.75 12.65 7.24
C ILE A 679 -22.69 13.08 6.12
N SER A 680 -22.57 14.32 5.64
CA SER A 680 -23.40 14.84 4.55
C SER A 680 -23.15 14.11 3.23
N ARG A 681 -21.88 13.75 2.94
CA ARG A 681 -21.49 12.96 1.76
C ARG A 681 -22.07 11.55 1.81
N ILE A 682 -22.01 10.92 3.00
CA ILE A 682 -22.55 9.60 3.33
C ILE A 682 -24.06 9.56 3.12
N ILE A 683 -24.77 10.56 3.65
CA ILE A 683 -26.23 10.66 3.55
C ILE A 683 -26.69 10.99 2.12
N LYS A 684 -25.88 11.69 1.30
CA LYS A 684 -26.28 12.08 -0.07
C LYS A 684 -26.69 10.89 -0.96
N GLY A 685 -26.16 9.69 -0.70
CA GLY A 685 -26.43 8.49 -1.50
C GLY A 685 -27.85 7.96 -1.43
N GLU A 686 -28.65 8.38 -0.44
CA GLU A 686 -30.04 7.92 -0.28
C GLU A 686 -31.06 8.67 -1.14
N LYS A 687 -30.66 9.78 -1.78
CA LYS A 687 -31.61 10.67 -2.49
C LYS A 687 -32.36 9.95 -3.62
N THR A 688 -31.85 8.81 -4.05
CA THR A 688 -32.43 7.97 -5.09
C THR A 688 -33.38 6.88 -4.57
N LEU A 689 -33.50 6.72 -3.24
CA LEU A 689 -34.38 5.74 -2.62
C LEU A 689 -35.80 6.31 -2.45
N ASN A 690 -36.82 5.45 -2.48
CA ASN A 690 -38.16 5.83 -2.04
C ASN A 690 -38.22 5.91 -0.50
N GLU A 691 -39.28 6.48 0.06
CA GLU A 691 -39.38 6.73 1.50
C GLU A 691 -39.34 5.45 2.36
N ASP A 692 -39.97 4.36 1.91
CA ASP A 692 -39.95 3.09 2.64
C ASP A 692 -38.54 2.49 2.68
N ASP A 693 -37.85 2.46 1.54
CA ASP A 693 -36.49 1.95 1.42
C ASP A 693 -35.50 2.78 2.26
N LYS A 694 -35.67 4.11 2.29
CA LYS A 694 -34.87 4.98 3.16
C LYS A 694 -35.06 4.63 4.63
N ARG A 695 -36.30 4.38 5.07
CA ARG A 695 -36.58 4.02 6.47
C ARG A 695 -35.82 2.76 6.89
N TYR A 696 -35.79 1.74 6.04
CA TYR A 696 -35.02 0.52 6.31
C TYR A 696 -33.51 0.75 6.25
N TYR A 697 -33.02 1.48 5.25
CA TYR A 697 -31.62 1.87 5.15
C TYR A 697 -31.15 2.59 6.42
N TYR A 698 -31.88 3.60 6.87
CA TYR A 698 -31.55 4.35 8.07
C TYR A 698 -31.68 3.53 9.35
N LYS A 699 -32.61 2.57 9.41
CA LYS A 699 -32.64 1.58 10.50
C LYS A 699 -31.33 0.78 10.55
N GLY A 700 -30.81 0.37 9.40
CA GLY A 700 -29.51 -0.29 9.28
C GLY A 700 -28.35 0.61 9.73
N VAL A 701 -28.30 1.85 9.23
CA VAL A 701 -27.27 2.84 9.62
C VAL A 701 -27.30 3.09 11.13
N LYS A 702 -28.49 3.27 11.71
CA LYS A 702 -28.67 3.44 13.15
C LYS A 702 -28.09 2.25 13.93
N MET A 703 -28.41 1.02 13.51
CA MET A 703 -27.83 -0.17 14.14
C MET A 703 -26.30 -0.16 14.07
N ALA A 704 -25.71 0.22 12.94
CA ALA A 704 -24.25 0.32 12.82
C ALA A 704 -23.65 1.41 13.73
N VAL A 705 -24.31 2.56 13.88
CA VAL A 705 -23.86 3.62 14.78
C VAL A 705 -23.91 3.14 16.23
N GLU A 706 -25.01 2.51 16.65
CA GLU A 706 -25.17 1.96 18.00
C GLU A 706 -24.22 0.79 18.29
N GLU A 707 -23.88 -0.02 17.29
CA GLU A 707 -22.89 -1.10 17.43
C GLU A 707 -21.46 -0.57 17.53
N ASN A 708 -21.11 0.49 16.79
CA ASN A 708 -19.74 0.99 16.73
C ASN A 708 -19.42 1.94 17.88
N PHE A 709 -20.29 2.90 18.20
CA PHE A 709 -19.95 3.96 19.15
C PHE A 709 -20.52 3.70 20.53
N THR A 710 -19.66 3.79 21.55
CA THR A 710 -20.07 3.69 22.96
C THR A 710 -20.44 5.03 23.58
N ASP A 711 -20.02 6.15 22.98
CA ASP A 711 -20.35 7.49 23.50
C ASP A 711 -21.73 7.93 22.99
N GLY A 712 -22.67 8.07 23.93
CA GLY A 712 -24.03 8.49 23.63
C GLY A 712 -24.13 9.88 22.99
N LYS A 713 -23.20 10.81 23.24
CA LYS A 713 -23.19 12.13 22.60
C LYS A 713 -22.90 12.02 21.11
N VAL A 714 -21.96 11.17 20.72
CA VAL A 714 -21.59 10.91 19.32
C VAL A 714 -22.71 10.21 18.59
N VAL A 715 -23.26 9.16 19.21
CA VAL A 715 -24.43 8.43 18.70
C VAL A 715 -25.57 9.43 18.46
N ASN A 716 -25.90 10.23 19.46
CA ASN A 716 -26.97 11.23 19.34
C ASN A 716 -26.67 12.30 18.29
N PHE A 717 -25.42 12.77 18.19
CA PHE A 717 -25.03 13.73 17.17
C PHE A 717 -25.26 13.17 15.75
N ILE A 718 -24.74 11.98 15.47
CA ILE A 718 -24.90 11.33 14.16
C ILE A 718 -26.38 11.05 13.87
N LEU A 719 -27.10 10.48 14.85
CA LEU A 719 -28.52 10.16 14.70
C LEU A 719 -29.40 11.40 14.57
N ASN A 720 -29.10 12.50 15.24
CA ASN A 720 -29.84 13.76 15.10
C ASN A 720 -29.65 14.35 13.70
N ARG A 721 -28.44 14.28 13.12
CA ARG A 721 -28.21 14.72 11.74
C ARG A 721 -28.91 13.84 10.71
N ILE A 722 -29.02 12.55 10.97
CA ILE A 722 -29.85 11.62 10.19
C ILE A 722 -31.33 12.02 10.30
N LYS A 723 -31.82 12.36 11.51
CA LYS A 723 -33.22 12.79 11.74
C LYS A 723 -33.57 14.14 11.11
N GLU A 724 -32.68 15.13 11.21
CA GLU A 724 -32.86 16.50 10.67
C GLU A 724 -33.12 16.50 9.16
N ARG A 725 -32.73 15.44 8.45
CA ARG A 725 -33.01 15.22 7.02
C ARG A 725 -34.45 14.75 6.71
N LYS A 726 -35.33 14.66 7.73
CA LYS A 726 -36.78 14.34 7.65
C LYS A 726 -37.12 12.92 7.14
N VAL A 727 -36.49 11.87 7.68
CA VAL A 727 -36.80 10.47 7.30
C VAL A 727 -37.03 9.53 8.50
N LEU A 728 -37.23 10.06 9.70
CA LEU A 728 -37.56 9.26 10.90
C LEU A 728 -38.80 9.77 11.60
#